data_AF-A0A8T1EXA9-F1
#
_entry.id   AF-A0A8T1EXA9-F1
#
_cell.length_a   1.000
_cell.length_b   1.000
_cell.length_c   1.000
_cell.angle_alpha   90.00
_cell.angle_beta   90.00
_cell.angle_gamma   90.00
#
_symmetry.space_group_name_H-M   'P 1'
#
loop_
_entity.id
_entity.type
_entity.pdbx_description
1 polymer ?
#
loop_
_entity_poly.entity_id
_entity_poly.type
_entity_poly.pdbx_seq_one_letter_code
_entity_poly.pdbx_strand_id
1 'polypeptide(L)'
;PYSGTSCSSTLTYKDDMAAVFGSNPYVIVEKYTAGQSCAADQLSSIATYLADGKCHKTGPSSSYRVTRSADNSAAIKTFTDSTCGTGGTVLPVTASQTANSCVTGATGIADTKVYYGGSATPLYLSSTMTYDTSTNSCKSGLPTSVTTTIVPVDVCSPTTTCTGQAAPFSGTSCSSTLTYKDDIAAAFGVNPYVIVEKYTAGQSCAADQLTGVTTYLADGKCHKTDTAKSYRTTRSADNSAVIKTYTDAVCATGEVVTTVIAADGTAHSCVSNTKVYGAGATPLYLASTVSYETDANSCKSGLPSYVTTTVVAVDLCSPTTTCTGQAAPYSGTSCSSTLTYMDDMAAAFGSNPYVIVEKYTAGQTCAAAQLSSITTYLADGKCHKTSSSASYRATRKADNSATVQPYTDAVCGTSGALLTVSAADGTSNACTSDTKVYGASTTPLYLTSTVSYDTNANSCKSGLPSYVTTTVGAFAVCVPSSICTGQSSPYTGTSCSSTLSYKDDMAAAFGPNPYVIVQKYNSGQSCAAAELSSVTTYLADGKCHKTDTAKSYRATRKADNSATIKTYTDAVCGTGETVTPVSASQGTSNACTSDTKVYGAGTTPLYLTSTVSYDANTNLCKSGLPSYVTTAVGNTDACTPSIACTGQIAPYTGISCSTVSSYKADMAAAFGSNPYLIVKKYNAGKKCAAAELSGVTTYLADGKCHKTGSSTSYAATRSADGSAVIQTYTDATCGVAGTRLTVTAAQTANSCAADAGGILDTKVYGSGKTTTVYSSAYYFDTNTNNCQSGLPTQVVTLKVDSSTCPTSTTCSGQAAPYSGTKCGSTLTYKDDMAAAFGSNPYVIMETYTAGQSCAAAQLSGITTYLADGKCHKTDTSKSYRATRSADNSATIKTYTDAVCSTGVVVSTV
;
A
#
# COMPACT_ATOMS: atom_id res chain seq x y z
N PRO A 1 38.84 -11.18 20.56
CA PRO A 1 39.05 -12.41 19.77
C PRO A 1 38.04 -13.45 20.25
N TYR A 2 37.42 -14.21 19.36
CA TYR A 2 36.56 -15.33 19.73
C TYR A 2 37.42 -16.59 19.80
N SER A 3 37.29 -17.39 20.86
CA SER A 3 38.01 -18.65 21.03
C SER A 3 37.10 -19.83 20.72
N GLY A 4 37.57 -20.75 19.88
CA GLY A 4 36.97 -22.06 19.66
C GLY A 4 37.92 -23.16 20.10
N THR A 5 37.36 -24.33 20.44
CA THR A 5 38.14 -25.52 20.80
C THR A 5 37.91 -26.60 19.76
N SER A 6 38.99 -27.15 19.20
CA SER A 6 38.96 -28.32 18.31
C SER A 6 39.95 -29.37 18.81
N CYS A 7 39.56 -30.63 18.78
CA CYS A 7 40.46 -31.74 19.11
C CYS A 7 41.19 -32.20 17.84
N SER A 8 42.52 -32.34 17.91
CA SER A 8 43.36 -32.85 16.83
C SER A 8 44.46 -33.77 17.42
N SER A 9 45.15 -34.53 16.56
CA SER A 9 46.26 -35.40 16.95
C SER A 9 47.60 -34.83 16.46
N THR A 10 48.71 -35.27 17.06
CA THR A 10 50.07 -34.94 16.58
C THR A 10 50.35 -35.41 15.16
N LEU A 11 49.53 -36.33 14.61
CA LEU A 11 49.63 -36.84 13.25
C LEU A 11 48.83 -36.01 12.24
N THR A 12 47.75 -35.35 12.65
CA THR A 12 46.76 -34.75 11.72
C THR A 12 46.68 -33.22 11.80
N TYR A 13 47.22 -32.60 12.87
CA TYR A 13 47.03 -31.17 13.10
C TYR A 13 47.55 -30.27 11.96
N LYS A 14 48.57 -30.70 11.21
CA LYS A 14 49.09 -29.92 10.07
C LYS A 14 48.07 -29.84 8.93
N ASP A 15 47.38 -30.95 8.66
CA ASP A 15 46.34 -31.03 7.65
C ASP A 15 45.09 -30.26 8.12
N ASP A 16 44.76 -30.36 9.41
CA ASP A 16 43.67 -29.58 10.01
C ASP A 16 43.94 -28.07 9.89
N MET A 17 45.17 -27.61 10.12
CA MET A 17 45.55 -26.21 9.92
C MET A 17 45.55 -25.81 8.44
N ALA A 18 45.97 -26.70 7.54
CA ALA A 18 45.86 -26.45 6.10
C ALA A 18 44.40 -26.22 5.67
N ALA A 19 43.47 -26.99 6.23
CA ALA A 19 42.03 -26.82 5.99
C ALA A 19 41.50 -25.51 6.59
N VAL A 20 41.91 -25.15 7.81
CA VAL A 20 41.44 -23.92 8.50
C VAL A 20 41.91 -22.66 7.81
N PHE A 21 43.19 -22.59 7.41
CA PHE A 21 43.77 -21.40 6.79
C PHE A 21 43.59 -21.37 5.27
N GLY A 22 43.32 -22.51 4.63
CA GLY A 22 43.13 -22.63 3.19
C GLY A 22 44.35 -22.11 2.42
N SER A 23 44.11 -21.18 1.49
CA SER A 23 45.17 -20.57 0.67
C SER A 23 46.00 -19.50 1.41
N ASN A 24 45.57 -19.08 2.60
CA ASN A 24 46.26 -18.04 3.35
C ASN A 24 47.63 -18.51 3.83
N PRO A 25 48.65 -17.64 3.85
CA PRO A 25 49.96 -17.96 4.38
C PRO A 25 49.89 -18.23 5.89
N TYR A 26 50.45 -19.33 6.40
CA TYR A 26 50.54 -19.55 7.85
C TYR A 26 51.86 -20.21 8.27
N VAL A 27 52.23 -20.00 9.53
CA VAL A 27 53.42 -20.55 10.16
C VAL A 27 53.02 -21.29 11.43
N ILE A 28 53.41 -22.56 11.54
CA ILE A 28 53.20 -23.38 12.74
C ILE A 28 54.51 -23.46 13.51
N VAL A 29 54.46 -23.18 14.81
CA VAL A 29 55.58 -23.24 15.73
C VAL A 29 55.28 -24.32 16.77
N GLU A 30 56.06 -25.39 16.73
CA GLU A 30 56.12 -26.40 17.79
C GLU A 30 57.21 -26.01 18.78
N LYS A 31 56.88 -25.99 20.07
CA LYS A 31 57.85 -25.86 21.15
C LYS A 31 57.97 -27.17 21.92
N TYR A 32 59.18 -27.51 22.32
CA TYR A 32 59.52 -28.73 23.03
C TYR A 32 60.08 -28.39 24.42
N THR A 33 60.14 -29.39 25.31
CA THR A 33 60.75 -29.24 26.64
C THR A 33 62.22 -28.86 26.50
N ALA A 34 62.64 -27.81 27.19
CA ALA A 34 63.98 -27.24 27.05
C ALA A 34 65.10 -28.26 27.31
N GLY A 35 66.07 -28.35 26.40
CA GLY A 35 67.25 -29.20 26.53
C GLY A 35 67.01 -30.68 26.25
N GLN A 36 65.83 -31.07 25.75
CA GLN A 36 65.50 -32.43 25.34
C GLN A 36 65.51 -32.58 23.80
N SER A 37 65.51 -33.82 23.31
CA SER A 37 65.33 -34.08 21.87
C SER A 37 63.89 -33.76 21.45
N CYS A 38 63.67 -33.34 20.21
CA CYS A 38 62.32 -33.06 19.68
C CYS A 38 61.55 -34.33 19.29
N ALA A 39 61.47 -35.25 20.25
CA ALA A 39 60.58 -36.39 20.21
C ALA A 39 59.13 -35.93 20.53
N ALA A 40 58.15 -36.64 19.98
CA ALA A 40 56.75 -36.23 20.05
C ALA A 40 56.19 -36.17 21.50
N ASP A 41 56.75 -36.98 22.40
CA ASP A 41 56.45 -36.99 23.83
C ASP A 41 57.02 -35.79 24.59
N GLN A 42 57.94 -35.05 23.98
CA GLN A 42 58.55 -33.82 24.53
C GLN A 42 57.90 -32.54 23.99
N LEU A 43 56.85 -32.63 23.16
CA LEU A 43 56.14 -31.49 22.60
C LEU A 43 55.34 -30.77 23.69
N SER A 44 55.67 -29.51 23.98
CA SER A 44 55.07 -28.72 25.05
C SER A 44 53.96 -27.79 24.57
N SER A 45 54.02 -27.28 23.34
CA SER A 45 52.95 -26.47 22.74
C SER A 45 53.05 -26.39 21.22
N ILE A 46 51.91 -26.15 20.56
CA ILE A 46 51.82 -25.84 19.13
C ILE A 46 51.08 -24.51 19.00
N ALA A 47 51.65 -23.58 18.23
CA ALA A 47 51.01 -22.31 17.89
C ALA A 47 51.04 -22.09 16.38
N THR A 48 49.88 -21.88 15.77
CA THR A 48 49.77 -21.55 14.34
C THR A 48 49.41 -20.08 14.20
N TYR A 49 50.18 -19.35 13.40
CA TYR A 49 50.02 -17.93 13.17
C TYR A 49 49.67 -17.67 11.70
N LEU A 50 48.66 -16.82 11.48
CA LEU A 50 48.39 -16.26 10.16
C LEU A 50 49.55 -15.34 9.76
N ALA A 51 50.17 -15.63 8.63
CA ALA A 51 51.35 -14.94 8.12
C ALA A 51 51.00 -13.96 7.00
N ASP A 52 49.90 -13.23 7.16
CA ASP A 52 49.50 -12.17 6.24
C ASP A 52 50.29 -10.87 6.49
N GLY A 53 51.02 -10.75 7.59
CA GLY A 53 51.74 -9.53 7.95
C GLY A 53 50.87 -8.45 8.57
N LYS A 54 49.56 -8.66 8.77
CA LYS A 54 48.69 -7.77 9.56
C LYS A 54 48.91 -7.95 11.05
N CYS A 55 48.45 -6.98 11.83
CA CYS A 55 48.39 -7.11 13.27
C CYS A 55 47.16 -7.92 13.70
N HIS A 56 47.39 -9.06 14.36
CA HIS A 56 46.34 -9.95 14.87
C HIS A 56 46.34 -9.96 16.40
N LYS A 57 45.18 -9.81 17.03
CA LYS A 57 45.05 -9.85 18.50
C LYS A 57 45.06 -11.28 19.00
N THR A 58 46.00 -11.63 19.87
CA THR A 58 45.96 -12.88 20.67
C THR A 58 45.14 -12.71 21.96
N GLY A 59 44.90 -11.47 22.39
CA GLY A 59 44.13 -11.13 23.59
C GLY A 59 43.76 -9.64 23.64
N PRO A 60 43.19 -9.15 24.75
CA PRO A 60 42.84 -7.75 24.93
C PRO A 60 44.04 -6.79 24.91
N SER A 61 45.22 -7.28 25.32
CA SER A 61 46.45 -6.52 25.50
C SER A 61 47.66 -7.20 24.84
N SER A 62 47.44 -8.06 23.85
CA SER A 62 48.52 -8.74 23.15
C SER A 62 48.16 -9.00 21.70
N SER A 63 49.16 -8.92 20.84
CA SER A 63 49.02 -9.12 19.41
C SER A 63 50.23 -9.79 18.82
N TYR A 64 50.12 -10.19 17.56
CA TYR A 64 51.22 -10.71 16.78
C TYR A 64 51.18 -10.18 15.35
N ARG A 65 52.34 -10.21 14.70
CA ARG A 65 52.51 -9.98 13.27
C ARG A 65 53.47 -11.03 12.74
N VAL A 66 53.06 -11.79 11.74
CA VAL A 66 53.92 -12.78 11.10
C VAL A 66 54.05 -12.49 9.62
N THR A 67 55.29 -12.49 9.12
CA THR A 67 55.58 -12.46 7.68
C THR A 67 56.32 -13.73 7.29
N ARG A 68 56.07 -14.21 6.08
CA ARG A 68 56.73 -15.35 5.44
C ARG A 68 57.15 -14.98 4.02
N SER A 69 58.41 -15.22 3.71
CA SER A 69 59.00 -15.05 2.38
C SER A 69 58.84 -16.31 1.53
N ALA A 70 59.07 -16.18 0.21
CA ALA A 70 58.96 -17.29 -0.73
C ALA A 70 60.01 -18.41 -0.50
N ASP A 71 61.16 -18.08 0.09
CA ASP A 71 62.22 -19.02 0.48
C ASP A 71 61.91 -19.74 1.81
N ASN A 72 60.68 -19.60 2.32
CA ASN A 72 60.21 -20.10 3.62
C ASN A 72 60.83 -19.44 4.85
N SER A 73 61.67 -18.40 4.70
CA SER A 73 62.05 -17.57 5.85
C SER A 73 60.82 -16.87 6.42
N ALA A 74 60.78 -16.70 7.75
CA ALA A 74 59.66 -16.09 8.43
C ALA A 74 60.13 -15.20 9.59
N ALA A 75 59.32 -14.21 9.93
CA ALA A 75 59.52 -13.38 11.12
C ALA A 75 58.22 -13.37 11.92
N ILE A 76 58.23 -14.02 13.08
CA ILE A 76 57.10 -14.03 14.00
C ILE A 76 57.38 -12.97 15.07
N LYS A 77 56.57 -11.92 15.10
CA LYS A 77 56.68 -10.84 16.09
C LYS A 77 55.48 -10.91 17.03
N THR A 78 55.72 -11.05 18.32
CA THR A 78 54.67 -10.96 19.35
C THR A 78 54.82 -9.67 20.13
N PHE A 79 53.71 -9.01 20.45
CA PHE A 79 53.67 -7.70 21.07
C PHE A 79 52.88 -7.74 22.38
N THR A 80 53.24 -6.85 23.30
CA THR A 80 52.61 -6.68 24.61
C THR A 80 51.48 -5.64 24.61
N ASP A 81 51.06 -5.19 23.43
CA ASP A 81 49.86 -4.39 23.21
C ASP A 81 48.96 -5.04 22.14
N SER A 82 47.77 -4.49 21.90
CA SER A 82 46.79 -5.05 20.96
C SER A 82 46.87 -4.47 19.53
N THR A 83 47.85 -3.62 19.25
CA THR A 83 48.02 -2.81 18.03
C THR A 83 49.36 -3.01 17.34
N CYS A 84 50.21 -3.90 17.85
CA CYS A 84 51.56 -4.17 17.34
C CYS A 84 52.48 -2.93 17.37
N GLY A 85 52.33 -2.06 18.39
CA GLY A 85 53.04 -0.78 18.47
C GLY A 85 54.30 -0.76 19.34
N THR A 86 54.39 -1.59 20.36
CA THR A 86 55.35 -1.48 21.47
C THR A 86 55.99 -2.82 21.84
N GLY A 87 57.33 -2.84 21.96
CA GLY A 87 58.08 -3.89 22.68
C GLY A 87 57.90 -5.32 22.17
N GLY A 88 58.05 -5.55 20.85
CA GLY A 88 57.85 -6.87 20.26
C GLY A 88 59.06 -7.82 20.38
N THR A 89 58.83 -9.07 20.76
CA THR A 89 59.83 -10.14 20.66
C THR A 89 59.76 -10.75 19.26
N VAL A 90 60.90 -10.81 18.57
CA VAL A 90 60.98 -11.36 17.21
C VAL A 90 61.63 -12.75 17.28
N LEU A 91 60.94 -13.74 16.73
CA LEU A 91 61.53 -15.02 16.37
C LEU A 91 61.82 -14.99 14.85
N PRO A 92 63.08 -14.76 14.45
CA PRO A 92 63.49 -14.90 13.06
C PRO A 92 63.67 -16.38 12.73
N VAL A 93 63.19 -16.79 11.56
CA VAL A 93 63.37 -18.10 10.98
C VAL A 93 64.03 -17.89 9.62
N THR A 94 65.28 -18.34 9.48
CA THR A 94 65.99 -18.28 8.20
C THR A 94 65.58 -19.44 7.29
N ALA A 95 65.78 -19.30 5.97
CA ALA A 95 65.46 -20.36 5.01
C ALA A 95 66.17 -21.68 5.34
N SER A 96 67.41 -21.63 5.86
CA SER A 96 68.19 -22.82 6.25
C SER A 96 67.65 -23.54 7.49
N GLN A 97 66.95 -22.82 8.39
CA GLN A 97 66.36 -23.39 9.61
C GLN A 97 65.07 -24.17 9.37
N THR A 98 64.58 -24.21 8.13
CA THR A 98 63.43 -25.01 7.72
C THR A 98 63.69 -26.52 7.74
N ALA A 99 64.96 -26.93 7.84
CA ALA A 99 65.37 -28.30 8.08
C ALA A 99 64.91 -28.85 9.45
N ASN A 100 64.38 -27.99 10.34
CA ASN A 100 63.70 -28.38 11.57
C ASN A 100 64.55 -29.22 12.54
N SER A 101 65.83 -28.85 12.67
CA SER A 101 66.69 -29.35 13.74
C SER A 101 66.39 -28.63 15.06
N CYS A 102 66.44 -29.35 16.17
CA CYS A 102 66.17 -28.81 17.51
C CYS A 102 67.41 -28.40 18.29
N VAL A 103 68.53 -28.29 17.59
CA VAL A 103 69.79 -27.78 18.11
C VAL A 103 70.02 -26.39 17.55
N THR A 104 70.44 -25.45 18.39
CA THR A 104 70.82 -24.09 17.96
C THR A 104 71.91 -24.15 16.89
N GLY A 105 71.65 -23.61 15.70
CA GLY A 105 72.64 -23.57 14.62
C GLY A 105 72.07 -23.08 13.30
N ALA A 106 72.86 -23.23 12.22
CA ALA A 106 72.48 -22.79 10.88
C ALA A 106 71.22 -23.49 10.32
N THR A 107 70.88 -24.67 10.84
CA THR A 107 69.75 -25.50 10.37
C THR A 107 68.68 -25.76 11.43
N GLY A 108 68.81 -25.17 12.62
CA GLY A 108 67.92 -25.45 13.74
C GLY A 108 67.70 -24.29 14.71
N ILE A 109 66.57 -24.35 15.41
CA ILE A 109 66.18 -23.41 16.47
C ILE A 109 66.08 -24.23 17.76
N ALA A 110 66.67 -23.74 18.85
CA ALA A 110 66.62 -24.44 20.14
C ALA A 110 65.18 -24.82 20.51
N ASP A 111 64.97 -26.10 20.82
CA ASP A 111 63.70 -26.63 21.35
C ASP A 111 62.47 -26.30 20.49
N THR A 112 62.65 -25.96 19.20
CA THR A 112 61.58 -25.41 18.35
C THR A 112 61.62 -26.01 16.95
N LYS A 113 60.48 -26.45 16.44
CA LYS A 113 60.30 -26.74 15.01
C LYS A 113 59.31 -25.76 14.40
N VAL A 114 59.56 -25.38 13.15
CA VAL A 114 58.73 -24.44 12.40
C VAL A 114 58.27 -25.10 11.10
N TYR A 115 56.96 -25.19 10.94
CA TYR A 115 56.33 -25.62 9.70
C TYR A 115 55.57 -24.47 9.07
N TYR A 116 55.24 -24.61 7.80
CA TYR A 116 54.58 -23.56 7.04
C TYR A 116 53.61 -24.21 6.05
N GLY A 117 52.58 -23.46 5.70
CA GLY A 117 51.66 -23.82 4.63
C GLY A 117 51.08 -22.57 3.98
N GLY A 118 50.40 -22.80 2.86
CA GLY A 118 49.92 -21.72 2.00
C GLY A 118 51.04 -20.97 1.26
N SER A 119 50.69 -19.79 0.75
CA SER A 119 51.55 -18.93 -0.07
C SER A 119 52.51 -18.06 0.76
N ALA A 120 53.39 -17.29 0.11
CA ALA A 120 54.15 -16.24 0.81
C ALA A 120 53.22 -15.11 1.27
N THR A 121 53.66 -14.26 2.19
CA THR A 121 52.89 -13.08 2.61
C THR A 121 52.52 -12.23 1.40
N PRO A 122 51.23 -11.91 1.18
CA PRO A 122 50.81 -11.14 0.02
C PRO A 122 51.27 -9.68 0.12
N LEU A 123 51.39 -9.02 -1.03
CA LEU A 123 51.57 -7.57 -1.06
C LEU A 123 50.23 -6.87 -0.82
N TYR A 124 50.29 -5.73 -0.15
CA TYR A 124 49.11 -4.91 0.17
C TYR A 124 48.90 -3.84 -0.89
N LEU A 125 47.65 -3.71 -1.31
CA LEU A 125 47.26 -2.92 -2.47
C LEU A 125 46.30 -1.80 -2.05
N SER A 126 46.64 -0.57 -2.42
CA SER A 126 45.75 0.58 -2.35
C SER A 126 45.26 0.92 -3.75
N SER A 127 43.96 0.68 -4.00
CA SER A 127 43.32 0.83 -5.30
C SER A 127 42.49 2.10 -5.34
N THR A 128 42.81 3.00 -6.25
CA THR A 128 41.99 4.17 -6.58
C THR A 128 40.96 3.76 -7.62
N MET A 129 39.69 3.71 -7.23
CA MET A 129 38.54 3.41 -8.08
C MET A 129 38.03 4.70 -8.69
N THR A 130 37.85 4.74 -10.01
CA THR A 130 37.44 5.93 -10.77
C THR A 130 36.04 5.74 -11.36
N TYR A 131 35.20 6.77 -11.35
CA TYR A 131 33.80 6.71 -11.79
C TYR A 131 33.41 7.92 -12.65
N ASP A 132 32.56 7.69 -13.67
CA ASP A 132 32.01 8.75 -14.53
C ASP A 132 30.74 9.42 -13.96
N THR A 133 30.10 8.84 -12.94
CA THR A 133 28.84 9.34 -12.37
C THR A 133 28.91 9.48 -10.85
N SER A 134 28.29 10.52 -10.30
CA SER A 134 28.20 10.78 -8.87
C SER A 134 27.04 10.01 -8.24
N THR A 135 27.18 8.70 -8.09
CA THR A 135 26.39 8.03 -7.04
C THR A 135 27.24 8.16 -5.78
N ASN A 136 26.80 8.95 -4.79
CA ASN A 136 27.60 9.41 -3.64
C ASN A 136 28.22 8.31 -2.73
N SER A 137 28.11 7.03 -3.09
CA SER A 137 28.73 5.90 -2.41
C SER A 137 29.78 5.21 -3.29
N CYS A 138 31.02 5.25 -2.83
CA CYS A 138 32.18 4.59 -3.45
C CYS A 138 32.20 3.06 -3.28
N LYS A 139 31.03 2.46 -3.01
CA LYS A 139 30.87 1.03 -2.68
C LYS A 139 29.96 0.27 -3.67
N SER A 140 29.24 0.96 -4.56
CA SER A 140 28.19 0.33 -5.38
C SER A 140 28.12 0.79 -6.84
N GLY A 141 29.04 1.63 -7.31
CA GLY A 141 29.13 2.04 -8.72
C GLY A 141 30.00 1.10 -9.54
N LEU A 142 29.74 0.99 -10.85
CA LEU A 142 30.66 0.39 -11.82
C LEU A 142 31.87 1.33 -12.02
N PRO A 143 33.09 0.94 -11.61
CA PRO A 143 34.27 1.74 -11.89
C PRO A 143 34.58 1.76 -13.39
N THR A 144 35.06 2.88 -13.89
CA THR A 144 35.61 3.00 -15.23
C THR A 144 37.05 2.50 -15.24
N SER A 145 37.87 2.94 -14.30
CA SER A 145 39.24 2.42 -14.15
C SER A 145 39.60 2.23 -12.68
N VAL A 146 40.59 1.37 -12.44
CA VAL A 146 41.16 1.13 -11.12
C VAL A 146 42.68 1.24 -11.23
N THR A 147 43.28 2.18 -10.50
CA THR A 147 44.74 2.31 -10.44
C THR A 147 45.23 1.89 -9.06
N THR A 148 46.09 0.89 -9.02
CA THR A 148 46.50 0.22 -7.79
C THR A 148 48.01 0.38 -7.57
N THR A 149 48.37 0.77 -6.35
CA THR A 149 49.75 0.89 -5.89
C THR A 149 50.01 -0.07 -4.74
N ILE A 150 51.26 -0.51 -4.60
CA ILE A 150 51.69 -1.32 -3.47
C ILE A 150 52.00 -0.40 -2.31
N VAL A 151 51.40 -0.68 -1.16
CA VAL A 151 51.58 0.09 0.07
C VAL A 151 52.06 -0.82 1.19
N PRO A 152 52.74 -0.29 2.22
CA PRO A 152 53.00 -1.06 3.42
C PRO A 152 51.70 -1.55 4.04
N VAL A 153 51.79 -2.69 4.73
CA VAL A 153 50.67 -3.26 5.48
C VAL A 153 50.10 -2.24 6.49
N ASP A 154 48.77 -2.21 6.62
CA ASP A 154 47.98 -1.29 7.46
C ASP A 154 47.94 0.19 7.01
N VAL A 155 48.57 0.57 5.89
CA VAL A 155 48.54 1.96 5.38
C VAL A 155 47.25 2.28 4.62
N CYS A 156 46.65 1.30 3.95
CA CYS A 156 45.45 1.53 3.14
C CYS A 156 44.22 1.75 4.03
N SER A 157 43.49 2.85 3.79
CA SER A 157 42.20 3.15 4.42
C SER A 157 41.11 3.27 3.35
N PRO A 158 40.09 2.39 3.33
CA PRO A 158 39.07 2.43 2.30
C PRO A 158 38.10 3.60 2.53
N THR A 159 37.74 4.31 1.47
CA THR A 159 36.81 5.44 1.55
C THR A 159 35.36 4.96 1.42
N THR A 160 34.45 5.52 2.20
CA THR A 160 33.01 5.25 2.07
C THR A 160 32.29 6.20 1.11
N THR A 161 32.88 7.37 0.83
CA THR A 161 32.34 8.40 -0.06
C THR A 161 33.35 8.72 -1.16
N CYS A 162 32.85 9.08 -2.33
CA CYS A 162 33.69 9.49 -3.46
C CYS A 162 34.08 10.96 -3.35
N THR A 163 35.29 11.27 -3.82
CA THR A 163 35.83 12.63 -3.92
C THR A 163 35.74 13.14 -5.35
N GLY A 164 35.60 14.46 -5.53
CA GLY A 164 35.48 15.12 -6.83
C GLY A 164 34.21 15.98 -6.94
N GLN A 165 34.31 17.13 -7.62
CA GLN A 165 33.16 18.01 -7.92
C GLN A 165 32.53 17.72 -9.29
N ALA A 166 33.27 17.03 -10.16
CA ALA A 166 32.84 16.60 -11.48
C ALA A 166 33.59 15.30 -11.85
N ALA A 167 33.06 14.55 -12.81
CA ALA A 167 33.72 13.35 -13.31
C ALA A 167 35.12 13.66 -13.86
N PRO A 168 36.15 12.86 -13.53
CA PRO A 168 36.05 11.59 -12.80
C PRO A 168 35.97 11.74 -11.26
N PHE A 169 35.08 10.98 -10.63
CA PHE A 169 35.01 10.82 -9.17
C PHE A 169 35.91 9.67 -8.72
N SER A 170 36.49 9.75 -7.53
CA SER A 170 37.42 8.72 -7.04
C SER A 170 37.19 8.29 -5.60
N GLY A 171 37.51 7.02 -5.31
CA GLY A 171 37.56 6.45 -3.96
C GLY A 171 38.69 5.44 -3.81
N THR A 172 39.00 5.08 -2.57
CA THR A 172 40.03 4.11 -2.22
C THR A 172 39.41 2.78 -1.79
N SER A 173 39.87 1.69 -2.38
CA SER A 173 39.61 0.31 -1.96
C SER A 173 40.92 -0.38 -1.58
N CYS A 174 40.86 -1.19 -0.52
CA CYS A 174 42.03 -1.88 0.02
C CYS A 174 41.94 -3.37 -0.25
N SER A 175 42.95 -3.93 -0.89
CA SER A 175 43.02 -5.35 -1.25
C SER A 175 44.44 -5.88 -1.05
N SER A 176 44.66 -7.12 -1.44
CA SER A 176 45.98 -7.75 -1.46
C SER A 176 46.19 -8.49 -2.77
N THR A 177 47.42 -8.86 -3.10
CA THR A 177 47.69 -9.70 -4.28
C THR A 177 46.97 -11.06 -4.25
N LEU A 178 46.46 -11.48 -3.09
CA LEU A 178 45.66 -12.70 -2.96
C LEU A 178 44.19 -12.50 -3.34
N THR A 179 43.59 -11.35 -2.96
CA THR A 179 42.15 -11.08 -3.14
C THR A 179 41.83 -10.18 -4.32
N TYR A 180 42.82 -9.50 -4.90
CA TYR A 180 42.64 -8.46 -5.91
C TYR A 180 41.76 -8.89 -7.09
N LYS A 181 41.95 -10.11 -7.61
CA LYS A 181 41.18 -10.61 -8.76
C LYS A 181 39.69 -10.75 -8.43
N ASP A 182 39.36 -11.26 -7.24
CA ASP A 182 37.99 -11.42 -6.77
C ASP A 182 37.36 -10.06 -6.47
N ASP A 183 38.13 -9.15 -5.86
CA ASP A 183 37.70 -7.78 -5.56
C ASP A 183 37.37 -7.01 -6.85
N ILE A 184 38.18 -7.16 -7.91
CA ILE A 184 37.94 -6.56 -9.22
C ILE A 184 36.75 -7.24 -9.93
N ALA A 185 36.68 -8.57 -9.93
CA ALA A 185 35.55 -9.29 -10.53
C ALA A 185 34.22 -8.87 -9.88
N ALA A 186 34.19 -8.70 -8.56
CA ALA A 186 33.02 -8.20 -7.84
C ALA A 186 32.69 -6.75 -8.18
N ALA A 187 33.70 -5.88 -8.35
CA ALA A 187 33.50 -4.47 -8.66
C ALA A 187 32.94 -4.23 -10.08
N PHE A 188 33.39 -5.01 -11.07
CA PHE A 188 32.94 -4.88 -12.46
C PHE A 188 31.72 -5.75 -12.79
N GLY A 189 31.49 -6.83 -12.02
CA GLY A 189 30.37 -7.75 -12.21
C GLY A 189 30.41 -8.41 -13.58
N VAL A 190 29.33 -8.24 -14.36
CA VAL A 190 29.20 -8.78 -15.72
C VAL A 190 29.91 -7.93 -16.78
N ASN A 191 30.41 -6.74 -16.42
CA ASN A 191 31.02 -5.82 -17.37
C ASN A 191 32.44 -6.26 -17.72
N PRO A 192 32.85 -6.15 -18.99
CA PRO A 192 34.18 -6.57 -19.43
C PRO A 192 35.27 -5.66 -18.88
N TYR A 193 36.41 -6.21 -18.49
CA TYR A 193 37.55 -5.43 -17.99
C TYR A 193 38.90 -6.07 -18.35
N VAL A 194 39.96 -5.25 -18.35
CA VAL A 194 41.35 -5.66 -18.61
C VAL A 194 42.25 -5.16 -17.48
N ILE A 195 42.96 -6.08 -16.84
CA ILE A 195 43.96 -5.87 -15.79
C ILE A 195 45.36 -5.86 -16.42
N VAL A 196 46.15 -4.83 -16.10
CA VAL A 196 47.54 -4.65 -16.52
C VAL A 196 48.43 -4.59 -15.28
N GLU A 197 49.26 -5.60 -15.06
CA GLU A 197 50.25 -5.64 -13.99
C GLU A 197 51.63 -5.23 -14.52
N LYS A 198 52.31 -4.31 -13.84
CA LYS A 198 53.67 -3.85 -14.17
C LYS A 198 54.69 -4.35 -13.16
N TYR A 199 55.83 -4.81 -13.64
CA TYR A 199 56.93 -5.35 -12.84
C TYR A 199 58.23 -4.58 -13.06
N THR A 200 59.16 -4.69 -12.11
CA THR A 200 60.50 -4.09 -12.19
C THR A 200 61.22 -4.55 -13.47
N ALA A 201 61.80 -3.60 -14.21
CA ALA A 201 62.41 -3.89 -15.50
C ALA A 201 63.61 -4.84 -15.38
N GLY A 202 63.64 -5.89 -16.21
CA GLY A 202 64.77 -6.82 -16.30
C GLY A 202 64.79 -7.91 -15.23
N GLN A 203 63.80 -7.93 -14.33
CA GLN A 203 63.55 -8.99 -13.38
C GLN A 203 62.37 -9.83 -13.90
N SER A 204 62.35 -11.14 -13.66
CA SER A 204 61.19 -11.99 -14.00
C SER A 204 59.90 -11.41 -13.37
N CYS A 205 58.72 -11.62 -13.96
CA CYS A 205 57.42 -11.18 -13.38
C CYS A 205 57.02 -12.01 -12.13
N ALA A 206 57.93 -12.11 -11.18
CA ALA A 206 57.74 -12.66 -9.86
C ALA A 206 56.92 -11.68 -9.01
N ALA A 207 56.14 -12.21 -8.08
CA ALA A 207 55.16 -11.43 -7.31
C ALA A 207 55.78 -10.29 -6.49
N ASP A 208 57.00 -10.50 -5.98
CA ASP A 208 57.80 -9.53 -5.22
C ASP A 208 58.36 -8.38 -6.08
N GLN A 209 58.34 -8.52 -7.40
CA GLN A 209 58.78 -7.51 -8.36
C GLN A 209 57.62 -6.68 -8.92
N LEU A 210 56.38 -6.88 -8.43
CA LEU A 210 55.23 -6.08 -8.85
C LEU A 210 55.46 -4.63 -8.43
N THR A 211 55.13 -3.68 -9.30
CA THR A 211 55.31 -2.23 -9.06
C THR A 211 54.00 -1.45 -9.15
N GLY A 212 53.00 -1.98 -9.85
CA GLY A 212 51.66 -1.38 -9.92
C GLY A 212 50.70 -2.22 -10.76
N VAL A 213 49.40 -1.96 -10.59
CA VAL A 213 48.34 -2.60 -11.37
C VAL A 213 47.37 -1.54 -11.88
N THR A 214 46.88 -1.68 -13.10
CA THR A 214 45.82 -0.82 -13.64
C THR A 214 44.76 -1.69 -14.30
N THR A 215 43.50 -1.51 -13.89
CA THR A 215 42.35 -2.18 -14.49
C THR A 215 41.51 -1.18 -15.27
N TYR A 216 41.14 -1.52 -16.49
CA TYR A 216 40.34 -0.69 -17.39
C TYR A 216 39.01 -1.37 -17.69
N LEU A 217 37.89 -0.63 -17.60
CA LEU A 217 36.62 -1.02 -18.19
C LEU A 217 36.81 -1.18 -19.70
N ALA A 218 36.45 -2.35 -20.21
CA ALA A 218 36.69 -2.75 -21.59
C ALA A 218 35.39 -2.72 -22.41
N ASP A 219 34.58 -1.68 -22.24
CA ASP A 219 33.34 -1.50 -23.00
C ASP A 219 33.60 -0.81 -24.36
N GLY A 220 34.79 -0.26 -24.62
CA GLY A 220 35.13 0.44 -25.85
C GLY A 220 34.71 1.91 -25.89
N LYS A 221 34.00 2.41 -24.88
CA LYS A 221 33.69 3.84 -24.74
C LYS A 221 34.93 4.62 -24.33
N CYS A 222 34.85 5.94 -24.56
CA CYS A 222 35.83 6.87 -24.05
C CYS A 222 35.58 7.14 -22.58
N HIS A 223 36.57 6.87 -21.73
CA HIS A 223 36.53 7.19 -20.31
C HIS A 223 37.67 8.12 -19.95
N LYS A 224 37.37 9.09 -19.08
CA LYS A 224 38.38 10.01 -18.57
C LYS A 224 39.21 9.33 -17.50
N THR A 225 40.54 9.45 -17.59
CA THR A 225 41.43 9.10 -16.46
C THR A 225 41.68 10.32 -15.57
N ASP A 226 41.65 11.51 -16.15
CA ASP A 226 41.70 12.80 -15.46
C ASP A 226 40.99 13.89 -16.31
N THR A 227 41.15 15.16 -15.96
CA THR A 227 40.51 16.27 -16.68
C THR A 227 41.07 16.52 -18.09
N ALA A 228 42.22 15.95 -18.42
CA ALA A 228 42.98 16.17 -19.65
C ALA A 228 43.34 14.88 -20.40
N LYS A 229 43.09 13.69 -19.84
CA LYS A 229 43.43 12.41 -20.45
C LYS A 229 42.25 11.45 -20.42
N SER A 230 42.26 10.54 -21.38
CA SER A 230 41.24 9.52 -21.53
C SER A 230 41.82 8.22 -22.08
N TYR A 231 40.99 7.18 -22.06
CA TYR A 231 41.32 5.90 -22.65
C TYR A 231 40.09 5.25 -23.30
N ARG A 232 40.35 4.29 -24.17
CA ARG A 232 39.38 3.31 -24.68
C ARG A 232 40.00 1.93 -24.57
N THR A 233 39.26 0.98 -24.02
CA THR A 233 39.72 -0.40 -23.96
C THR A 233 38.68 -1.32 -24.56
N THR A 234 39.12 -2.27 -25.38
CA THR A 234 38.30 -3.37 -25.87
C THR A 234 38.93 -4.71 -25.53
N ARG A 235 38.10 -5.73 -25.35
CA ARG A 235 38.50 -7.10 -25.07
C ARG A 235 37.66 -8.05 -25.93
N SER A 236 38.31 -8.93 -26.66
CA SER A 236 37.68 -9.93 -27.52
C SER A 236 37.42 -11.23 -26.75
N ALA A 237 36.54 -12.07 -27.29
CA ALA A 237 36.22 -13.37 -26.70
C ALA A 237 37.40 -14.37 -26.67
N ASP A 238 38.39 -14.18 -27.54
CA ASP A 238 39.65 -14.95 -27.57
C ASP A 238 40.68 -14.45 -26.54
N ASN A 239 40.27 -13.55 -25.63
CA ASN A 239 41.11 -12.90 -24.62
C ASN A 239 42.15 -11.91 -25.17
N SER A 240 42.15 -11.59 -26.47
CA SER A 240 42.90 -10.45 -26.98
C SER A 240 42.28 -9.13 -26.49
N ALA A 241 43.10 -8.09 -26.37
CA ALA A 241 42.64 -6.78 -25.90
C ALA A 241 43.40 -5.64 -26.58
N VAL A 242 42.75 -4.49 -26.69
CA VAL A 242 43.35 -3.26 -27.18
C VAL A 242 43.09 -2.17 -26.16
N ILE A 243 44.15 -1.56 -25.63
CA ILE A 243 44.09 -0.42 -24.72
C ILE A 243 44.65 0.78 -25.47
N LYS A 244 43.83 1.80 -25.67
CA LYS A 244 44.19 3.07 -26.30
C LYS A 244 44.16 4.15 -25.24
N THR A 245 45.26 4.86 -25.06
CA THR A 245 45.33 6.03 -24.16
C THR A 245 45.53 7.29 -24.97
N TYR A 246 44.96 8.40 -24.50
CA TYR A 246 44.93 9.67 -25.21
C TYR A 246 45.42 10.80 -24.31
N THR A 247 45.95 11.84 -24.94
CA THR A 247 46.43 13.04 -24.24
C THR A 247 45.36 14.15 -24.16
N ASP A 248 44.12 13.83 -24.53
CA ASP A 248 42.93 14.67 -24.31
C ASP A 248 41.86 13.89 -23.52
N ALA A 249 40.78 14.57 -23.11
CA ALA A 249 39.71 13.98 -22.32
C ALA A 249 38.54 13.39 -23.15
N VAL A 250 38.65 13.35 -24.49
CA VAL A 250 37.57 12.98 -25.42
C VAL A 250 37.98 11.88 -26.41
N CYS A 251 39.17 11.31 -26.25
CA CYS A 251 39.72 10.23 -27.05
C CYS A 251 39.92 10.61 -28.53
N ALA A 252 40.47 11.79 -28.81
CA ALA A 252 40.68 12.28 -30.19
C ALA A 252 42.17 12.42 -30.59
N THR A 253 43.05 12.73 -29.64
CA THR A 253 44.42 13.24 -29.89
C THR A 253 45.45 12.48 -29.05
N GLY A 254 46.65 12.31 -29.62
CA GLY A 254 47.81 11.73 -28.90
C GLY A 254 47.62 10.25 -28.54
N GLU A 255 46.98 9.49 -29.43
CA GLU A 255 46.69 8.07 -29.25
C GLU A 255 47.97 7.23 -29.09
N VAL A 256 48.04 6.45 -28.01
CA VAL A 256 49.02 5.38 -27.81
C VAL A 256 48.27 4.07 -27.67
N VAL A 257 48.58 3.11 -28.54
CA VAL A 257 47.90 1.80 -28.62
C VAL A 257 48.76 0.72 -27.99
N THR A 258 48.19 -0.02 -27.04
CA THR A 258 48.75 -1.25 -26.48
C THR A 258 47.86 -2.41 -26.89
N THR A 259 48.42 -3.37 -27.63
CA THR A 259 47.72 -4.56 -28.09
C THR A 259 48.18 -5.78 -27.31
N VAL A 260 47.23 -6.61 -26.89
CA VAL A 260 47.45 -7.89 -26.22
C VAL A 260 46.96 -8.99 -27.15
N ILE A 261 47.85 -9.89 -27.55
CA ILE A 261 47.47 -11.05 -28.37
C ILE A 261 46.76 -12.10 -27.51
N ALA A 262 45.90 -12.91 -28.14
CA ALA A 262 45.10 -13.93 -27.46
C ALA A 262 45.93 -14.91 -26.60
N ALA A 263 47.12 -15.27 -27.08
CA ALA A 263 48.04 -16.17 -26.37
C ALA A 263 48.48 -15.57 -25.02
N ASP A 264 48.85 -14.30 -24.99
CA ASP A 264 49.32 -13.61 -23.78
C ASP A 264 48.19 -13.41 -22.78
N GLY A 265 47.00 -13.01 -23.27
CA GLY A 265 45.81 -12.85 -22.44
C GLY A 265 45.32 -14.15 -21.80
N THR A 266 45.52 -15.28 -22.47
CA THR A 266 45.14 -16.61 -21.96
C THR A 266 46.19 -17.17 -20.99
N ALA A 267 47.46 -17.11 -21.36
CA ALA A 267 48.56 -17.67 -20.58
C ALA A 267 48.99 -16.78 -19.40
N HIS A 268 48.47 -15.54 -19.31
CA HIS A 268 48.93 -14.53 -18.35
C HIS A 268 50.45 -14.32 -18.43
N SER A 269 50.97 -14.37 -19.65
CA SER A 269 52.41 -14.36 -19.93
C SER A 269 53.06 -13.05 -19.49
N CYS A 270 54.26 -13.16 -18.94
CA CYS A 270 55.11 -12.01 -18.67
C CYS A 270 55.78 -11.54 -19.97
N VAL A 271 55.31 -10.45 -20.54
CA VAL A 271 55.89 -9.85 -21.75
C VAL A 271 56.45 -8.48 -21.40
N SER A 272 57.77 -8.31 -21.56
CA SER A 272 58.45 -7.03 -21.30
C SER A 272 58.11 -6.42 -19.93
N ASN A 273 58.14 -7.27 -18.88
CA ASN A 273 57.81 -6.92 -17.49
C ASN A 273 56.34 -6.50 -17.26
N THR A 274 55.43 -6.91 -18.13
CA THR A 274 53.99 -6.65 -18.02
C THR A 274 53.20 -7.95 -18.14
N LYS A 275 52.14 -8.11 -17.34
CA LYS A 275 51.11 -9.14 -17.56
C LYS A 275 49.79 -8.46 -17.84
N VAL A 276 49.05 -8.96 -18.82
CA VAL A 276 47.72 -8.43 -19.16
C VAL A 276 46.71 -9.57 -19.26
N TYR A 277 45.59 -9.43 -18.58
CA TYR A 277 44.51 -10.41 -18.53
C TYR A 277 43.18 -9.73 -18.15
N GLY A 278 42.08 -10.46 -18.01
CA GLY A 278 40.79 -9.86 -17.65
C GLY A 278 39.62 -10.81 -17.86
N ALA A 279 38.40 -10.30 -17.78
CA ALA A 279 37.17 -11.07 -17.98
C ALA A 279 36.17 -10.34 -18.87
N GLY A 280 35.25 -11.10 -19.47
CA GLY A 280 34.20 -10.59 -20.36
C GLY A 280 34.70 -10.24 -21.77
N ALA A 281 33.76 -9.97 -22.67
CA ALA A 281 34.05 -9.44 -23.99
C ALA A 281 33.31 -8.12 -24.18
N THR A 282 33.90 -7.19 -24.92
CA THR A 282 33.26 -5.91 -25.26
C THR A 282 31.94 -6.19 -25.98
N PRO A 283 30.80 -5.64 -25.50
CA PRO A 283 29.51 -5.85 -26.15
C PRO A 283 29.45 -5.12 -27.49
N LEU A 284 28.54 -5.56 -28.36
CA LEU A 284 28.21 -4.79 -29.56
C LEU A 284 27.27 -3.65 -29.17
N TYR A 285 27.44 -2.52 -29.85
CA TYR A 285 26.60 -1.33 -29.66
C TYR A 285 25.43 -1.35 -30.62
N LEU A 286 24.27 -0.98 -30.10
CA LEU A 286 23.01 -1.14 -30.77
C LEU A 286 22.31 0.21 -30.91
N ALA A 287 21.92 0.54 -32.14
CA ALA A 287 21.00 1.64 -32.43
C ALA A 287 19.64 1.05 -32.78
N SER A 288 18.67 1.28 -31.90
CA SER A 288 17.29 0.80 -32.02
C SER A 288 16.39 1.92 -32.53
N THR A 289 15.73 1.69 -33.67
CA THR A 289 14.58 2.49 -34.11
C THR A 289 13.35 1.93 -33.43
N VAL A 290 12.75 2.72 -32.54
CA VAL A 290 11.56 2.36 -31.76
C VAL A 290 10.34 3.01 -32.40
N SER A 291 9.38 2.20 -32.83
CA SER A 291 8.16 2.63 -33.49
C SER A 291 6.95 2.55 -32.56
N TYR A 292 6.09 3.55 -32.63
CA TYR A 292 4.92 3.73 -31.79
C TYR A 292 3.66 3.98 -32.64
N GLU A 293 2.62 3.20 -32.41
CA GLU A 293 1.27 3.45 -32.94
C GLU A 293 0.43 4.24 -31.94
N THR A 294 0.77 5.50 -31.74
CA THR A 294 -0.03 6.42 -30.90
C THR A 294 -0.42 7.65 -31.69
N ASP A 295 -1.43 8.37 -31.20
CA ASP A 295 -1.86 9.66 -31.77
C ASP A 295 -0.99 10.83 -31.27
N ALA A 296 0.01 10.58 -30.42
CA ALA A 296 0.86 11.60 -29.79
C ALA A 296 2.33 11.47 -30.19
N ASN A 297 2.98 12.60 -30.51
CA ASN A 297 4.36 12.66 -30.98
C ASN A 297 5.42 12.58 -29.83
N SER A 298 5.22 11.68 -28.85
CA SER A 298 6.11 11.53 -27.67
C SER A 298 6.85 10.20 -27.69
N CYS A 299 8.19 10.27 -27.74
CA CYS A 299 9.10 9.12 -27.78
C CYS A 299 9.48 8.54 -26.41
N LYS A 300 8.88 9.04 -25.31
CA LYS A 300 9.35 8.72 -23.96
C LYS A 300 8.37 7.93 -23.09
N SER A 301 7.14 7.68 -23.55
CA SER A 301 6.09 7.13 -22.67
C SER A 301 5.05 6.23 -23.35
N GLY A 302 5.19 5.93 -24.65
CA GLY A 302 4.29 5.00 -25.34
C GLY A 302 4.75 3.55 -25.21
N LEU A 303 3.82 2.60 -25.24
CA LEU A 303 4.15 1.20 -25.48
C LEU A 303 4.68 1.06 -26.91
N PRO A 304 5.91 0.56 -27.13
CA PRO A 304 6.40 0.32 -28.48
C PRO A 304 5.54 -0.71 -29.21
N SER A 305 5.22 -0.44 -30.48
CA SER A 305 4.60 -1.44 -31.35
C SER A 305 5.65 -2.27 -32.06
N TYR A 306 6.84 -1.74 -32.36
CA TYR A 306 7.84 -2.42 -33.17
C TYR A 306 9.23 -1.80 -32.94
N VAL A 307 10.28 -2.62 -32.86
CA VAL A 307 11.66 -2.13 -32.71
C VAL A 307 12.56 -2.81 -33.72
N THR A 308 13.32 -2.04 -34.49
CA THR A 308 14.40 -2.55 -35.34
C THR A 308 15.73 -2.05 -34.85
N THR A 309 16.69 -2.95 -34.74
CA THR A 309 17.98 -2.66 -34.12
C THR A 309 19.09 -3.11 -35.03
N THR A 310 20.08 -2.23 -35.20
CA THR A 310 21.27 -2.47 -36.00
C THR A 310 22.52 -2.33 -35.13
N VAL A 311 23.56 -3.07 -35.48
CA VAL A 311 24.88 -2.94 -34.84
C VAL A 311 25.56 -1.70 -35.40
N VAL A 312 25.99 -0.81 -34.51
CA VAL A 312 26.70 0.44 -34.84
C VAL A 312 28.02 0.52 -34.11
N ALA A 313 28.90 1.44 -34.51
CA ALA A 313 30.08 1.76 -33.70
C ALA A 313 29.67 2.48 -32.40
N VAL A 314 30.46 2.31 -31.35
CA VAL A 314 30.19 2.74 -29.97
C VAL A 314 29.65 4.16 -29.81
N ASP A 315 30.17 5.11 -30.58
CA ASP A 315 29.82 6.54 -30.44
C ASP A 315 28.87 7.05 -31.54
N LEU A 316 28.35 6.17 -32.41
CA LEU A 316 27.48 6.59 -33.52
C LEU A 316 26.00 6.71 -33.14
N CYS A 317 25.58 6.14 -32.01
CA CYS A 317 24.18 6.19 -31.60
C CYS A 317 23.88 7.47 -30.79
N SER A 318 22.89 8.24 -31.23
CA SER A 318 22.35 9.39 -30.48
C SER A 318 20.86 9.17 -30.21
N PRO A 319 20.43 9.08 -28.93
CA PRO A 319 19.03 8.81 -28.61
C PRO A 319 18.19 10.06 -28.87
N THR A 320 16.99 9.88 -29.45
CA THR A 320 16.09 11.01 -29.71
C THR A 320 15.12 11.20 -28.54
N THR A 321 14.84 12.47 -28.20
CA THR A 321 13.83 12.80 -27.17
C THR A 321 12.44 13.03 -27.76
N THR A 322 12.36 13.31 -29.05
CA THR A 322 11.12 13.55 -29.81
C THR A 322 11.04 12.56 -30.97
N CYS A 323 9.82 12.10 -31.28
CA CYS A 323 9.63 11.23 -32.42
C CYS A 323 9.59 12.01 -33.74
N THR A 324 9.91 11.30 -34.82
CA THR A 324 9.75 11.74 -36.19
C THR A 324 8.57 11.01 -36.85
N GLY A 325 7.85 11.69 -37.73
CA GLY A 325 6.67 11.15 -38.42
C GLY A 325 5.55 12.19 -38.53
N GLN A 326 4.78 12.15 -39.61
CA GLN A 326 3.55 12.96 -39.75
C GLN A 326 2.28 12.19 -39.37
N ALA A 327 2.36 10.86 -39.30
CA ALA A 327 1.30 9.95 -38.89
C ALA A 327 1.92 8.65 -38.33
N ALA A 328 1.13 7.88 -37.56
CA ALA A 328 1.57 6.60 -37.03
C ALA A 328 1.98 5.61 -38.15
N PRO A 329 3.11 4.89 -38.00
CA PRO A 329 3.95 4.82 -36.79
C PRO A 329 4.93 5.99 -36.65
N TYR A 330 4.99 6.58 -35.45
CA TYR A 330 6.03 7.55 -35.07
C TYR A 330 7.28 6.81 -34.63
N SER A 331 8.47 7.30 -34.98
CA SER A 331 9.73 6.63 -34.66
C SER A 331 10.71 7.49 -33.87
N GLY A 332 11.46 6.86 -32.97
CA GLY A 332 12.60 7.44 -32.27
C GLY A 332 13.81 6.52 -32.26
N THR A 333 14.94 7.02 -31.78
CA THR A 333 16.17 6.25 -31.64
C THR A 333 16.48 6.02 -30.16
N SER A 334 16.74 4.77 -29.80
CA SER A 334 17.27 4.35 -28.50
C SER A 334 18.63 3.70 -28.69
N CYS A 335 19.53 3.89 -27.72
CA CYS A 335 20.89 3.41 -27.76
C CYS A 335 21.12 2.41 -26.63
N SER A 336 21.59 1.22 -26.97
CA SER A 336 21.82 0.13 -26.03
C SER A 336 23.05 -0.68 -26.45
N SER A 337 23.25 -1.83 -25.81
CA SER A 337 24.27 -2.79 -26.21
C SER A 337 23.72 -4.21 -26.10
N THR A 338 24.40 -5.19 -26.70
CA THR A 338 24.02 -6.61 -26.53
C THR A 338 24.04 -7.08 -25.07
N LEU A 339 24.69 -6.33 -24.16
CA LEU A 339 24.69 -6.63 -22.73
C LEU A 339 23.40 -6.16 -22.03
N THR A 340 22.80 -5.05 -22.46
CA THR A 340 21.64 -4.43 -21.79
C THR A 340 20.33 -4.58 -22.56
N TYR A 341 20.38 -5.01 -23.83
CA TYR A 341 19.22 -5.01 -24.73
C TYR A 341 17.98 -5.71 -24.17
N MET A 342 18.15 -6.87 -23.52
CA MET A 342 17.02 -7.61 -22.97
C MET A 342 16.34 -6.86 -21.82
N ASP A 343 17.12 -6.23 -20.94
CA ASP A 343 16.60 -5.42 -19.83
C ASP A 343 15.93 -4.15 -20.37
N ASP A 344 16.52 -3.53 -21.38
CA ASP A 344 15.97 -2.35 -22.05
C ASP A 344 14.61 -2.66 -22.69
N MET A 345 14.46 -3.82 -23.34
CA MET A 345 13.18 -4.27 -23.90
C MET A 345 12.17 -4.66 -22.80
N ALA A 346 12.61 -5.34 -21.74
CA ALA A 346 11.73 -5.66 -20.62
C ALA A 346 11.16 -4.38 -19.97
N ALA A 347 11.98 -3.35 -19.81
CA ALA A 347 11.54 -2.05 -19.32
C ALA A 347 10.59 -1.33 -20.30
N ALA A 348 10.89 -1.38 -21.61
CA ALA A 348 10.09 -0.69 -22.63
C ALA A 348 8.69 -1.30 -22.83
N PHE A 349 8.57 -2.63 -22.79
CA PHE A 349 7.30 -3.34 -22.97
C PHE A 349 6.55 -3.59 -21.66
N GLY A 350 7.25 -3.58 -20.52
CA GLY A 350 6.68 -3.84 -19.20
C GLY A 350 6.00 -5.21 -19.14
N SER A 351 4.73 -5.24 -18.76
CA SER A 351 3.94 -6.48 -18.69
C SER A 351 3.42 -6.97 -20.05
N ASN A 352 3.59 -6.20 -21.12
CA ASN A 352 3.07 -6.56 -22.44
C ASN A 352 3.93 -7.65 -23.09
N PRO A 353 3.31 -8.60 -23.82
CA PRO A 353 4.03 -9.67 -24.51
C PRO A 353 4.88 -9.14 -25.65
N TYR A 354 6.12 -9.61 -25.77
CA TYR A 354 6.99 -9.27 -26.90
C TYR A 354 7.85 -10.44 -27.33
N VAL A 355 8.27 -10.43 -28.59
CA VAL A 355 9.15 -11.42 -29.21
C VAL A 355 10.35 -10.71 -29.83
N ILE A 356 11.56 -11.10 -29.43
CA ILE A 356 12.85 -10.64 -29.95
C ILE A 356 13.35 -11.68 -30.95
N VAL A 357 13.68 -11.24 -32.15
CA VAL A 357 14.27 -12.04 -33.23
C VAL A 357 15.65 -11.47 -33.54
N GLU A 358 16.69 -12.21 -33.19
CA GLU A 358 18.06 -11.92 -33.58
C GLU A 358 18.40 -12.67 -34.86
N LYS A 359 19.02 -11.98 -35.82
CA LYS A 359 19.52 -12.58 -37.06
C LYS A 359 21.04 -12.50 -37.09
N TYR A 360 21.67 -13.60 -37.47
CA TYR A 360 23.11 -13.74 -37.60
C TYR A 360 23.51 -13.90 -39.07
N THR A 361 24.78 -13.64 -39.39
CA THR A 361 25.33 -13.86 -40.74
C THR A 361 25.10 -15.30 -41.19
N ALA A 362 24.58 -15.48 -42.41
CA ALA A 362 24.14 -16.77 -42.90
C ALA A 362 25.26 -17.83 -42.91
N GLY A 363 24.95 -19.05 -42.43
CA GLY A 363 25.87 -20.19 -42.40
C GLY A 363 26.95 -20.12 -41.32
N GLN A 364 26.89 -19.14 -40.42
CA GLN A 364 27.84 -18.98 -39.32
C GLN A 364 27.22 -19.41 -37.98
N THR A 365 28.05 -19.65 -36.97
CA THR A 365 27.54 -19.87 -35.61
C THR A 365 26.88 -18.58 -35.09
N CYS A 366 25.82 -18.68 -34.28
CA CYS A 366 25.21 -17.51 -33.61
C CYS A 366 26.09 -16.94 -32.47
N ALA A 367 27.36 -16.71 -32.77
CA ALA A 367 28.30 -15.98 -31.96
C ALA A 367 27.98 -14.48 -32.04
N ALA A 368 28.23 -13.74 -30.96
CA ALA A 368 27.92 -12.31 -30.89
C ALA A 368 28.52 -11.51 -32.05
N ALA A 369 29.74 -11.84 -32.48
CA ALA A 369 30.43 -11.18 -33.60
C ALA A 369 29.73 -11.35 -34.97
N GLN A 370 28.78 -12.28 -35.09
CA GLN A 370 28.02 -12.53 -36.31
C GLN A 370 26.61 -11.93 -36.26
N LEU A 371 26.25 -11.22 -35.19
CA LEU A 371 24.94 -10.60 -35.04
C LEU A 371 24.78 -9.48 -36.08
N SER A 372 23.78 -9.62 -36.96
CA SER A 372 23.53 -8.70 -38.07
C SER A 372 22.43 -7.68 -37.76
N SER A 373 21.35 -8.11 -37.12
CA SER A 373 20.20 -7.28 -36.77
C SER A 373 19.37 -7.92 -35.67
N ILE A 374 18.63 -7.10 -34.93
CA ILE A 374 17.64 -7.56 -33.95
C ILE A 374 16.32 -6.88 -34.28
N THR A 375 15.22 -7.61 -34.19
CA THR A 375 13.87 -7.06 -34.34
C THR A 375 13.02 -7.48 -33.16
N THR A 376 12.36 -6.54 -32.50
CA THR A 376 11.45 -6.82 -31.39
C THR A 376 10.01 -6.46 -31.79
N TYR A 377 9.12 -7.41 -31.62
CA TYR A 377 7.71 -7.33 -32.00
C TYR A 377 6.84 -7.32 -30.75
N LEU A 378 5.87 -6.40 -30.67
CA LEU A 378 4.76 -6.50 -29.73
C LEU A 378 3.94 -7.74 -30.09
N ALA A 379 3.92 -8.72 -29.18
CA ALA A 379 3.32 -10.04 -29.41
C ALA A 379 1.92 -10.14 -28.81
N ASP A 380 1.12 -9.10 -28.99
CA ASP A 380 -0.27 -9.09 -28.54
C ASP A 380 -1.21 -9.80 -29.53
N GLY A 381 -0.78 -10.12 -30.75
CA GLY A 381 -1.61 -10.76 -31.78
C GLY A 381 -2.48 -9.80 -32.59
N LYS A 382 -2.43 -8.49 -32.30
CA LYS A 382 -3.04 -7.46 -33.14
C LYS A 382 -2.19 -7.23 -34.38
N CYS A 383 -2.81 -6.57 -35.36
CA CYS A 383 -2.11 -6.07 -36.52
C CYS A 383 -1.37 -4.79 -36.14
N HIS A 384 -0.05 -4.76 -36.31
CA HIS A 384 0.80 -3.59 -36.08
C HIS A 384 1.55 -3.27 -37.36
N LYS A 385 1.59 -2.00 -37.75
CA LYS A 385 2.32 -1.50 -38.90
C LYS A 385 3.82 -1.50 -38.60
N THR A 386 4.59 -2.01 -39.54
CA THR A 386 6.05 -1.79 -39.59
C THR A 386 6.39 -0.57 -40.44
N SER A 387 5.48 -0.16 -41.34
CA SER A 387 5.58 1.01 -42.21
C SER A 387 4.19 1.41 -42.74
N SER A 388 4.11 2.41 -43.63
CA SER A 388 2.86 2.79 -44.30
C SER A 388 2.27 1.71 -45.21
N SER A 389 3.05 0.68 -45.58
CA SER A 389 2.66 -0.35 -46.55
C SER A 389 2.92 -1.78 -46.07
N ALA A 390 3.33 -1.99 -44.82
CA ALA A 390 3.60 -3.32 -44.30
C ALA A 390 3.21 -3.39 -42.82
N SER A 391 2.83 -4.58 -42.38
CA SER A 391 2.40 -4.85 -41.02
C SER A 391 2.81 -6.24 -40.58
N TYR A 392 2.53 -6.57 -39.33
CA TYR A 392 2.78 -7.88 -38.77
C TYR A 392 1.74 -8.24 -37.70
N ARG A 393 1.64 -9.53 -37.40
CA ARG A 393 1.02 -10.06 -36.17
C ARG A 393 2.03 -10.96 -35.49
N ALA A 394 2.23 -10.78 -34.19
CA ALA A 394 3.08 -11.69 -33.41
C ALA A 394 2.30 -12.24 -32.22
N THR A 395 2.54 -13.49 -31.87
CA THR A 395 2.00 -14.11 -30.65
C THR A 395 3.08 -14.88 -29.90
N ARG A 396 2.92 -15.01 -28.59
CA ARG A 396 3.79 -15.76 -27.70
C ARG A 396 2.94 -16.49 -26.66
N LYS A 397 3.11 -17.81 -26.58
CA LYS A 397 2.37 -18.67 -25.65
C LYS A 397 3.13 -18.86 -24.33
N ALA A 398 2.45 -19.43 -23.34
CA ALA A 398 3.01 -19.69 -22.02
C ALA A 398 4.14 -20.73 -22.03
N ASP A 399 4.17 -21.63 -23.02
CA ASP A 399 5.24 -22.60 -23.26
C ASP A 399 6.46 -21.99 -23.99
N ASN A 400 6.51 -20.66 -24.12
CA ASN A 400 7.52 -19.89 -24.85
C ASN A 400 7.52 -20.11 -26.37
N SER A 401 6.59 -20.89 -26.94
CA SER A 401 6.41 -20.92 -28.40
C SER A 401 5.91 -19.56 -28.91
N ALA A 402 6.33 -19.19 -30.10
CA ALA A 402 6.01 -17.89 -30.67
C ALA A 402 5.74 -17.97 -32.17
N THR A 403 4.96 -17.03 -32.69
CA THR A 403 4.78 -16.83 -34.12
C THR A 403 4.95 -15.37 -34.47
N VAL A 404 5.51 -15.10 -35.64
CA VAL A 404 5.55 -13.76 -36.25
C VAL A 404 5.13 -13.90 -37.71
N GLN A 405 3.97 -13.35 -38.03
CA GLN A 405 3.41 -13.31 -39.38
C GLN A 405 3.60 -11.89 -39.94
N PRO A 406 4.57 -11.65 -40.82
CA PRO A 406 4.65 -10.40 -41.57
C PRO A 406 3.58 -10.35 -42.66
N TYR A 407 3.21 -9.14 -43.06
CA TYR A 407 2.27 -8.85 -44.14
C TYR A 407 2.83 -7.75 -45.05
N THR A 408 2.52 -7.85 -46.34
CA THR A 408 2.97 -6.90 -47.37
C THR A 408 2.00 -5.74 -47.60
N ASP A 409 1.00 -5.59 -46.72
CA ASP A 409 0.10 -4.44 -46.65
C ASP A 409 0.01 -3.95 -45.19
N ALA A 410 -0.59 -2.77 -44.98
CA ALA A 410 -0.68 -2.15 -43.65
C ALA A 410 -1.85 -2.65 -42.77
N VAL A 411 -2.71 -3.55 -43.27
CA VAL A 411 -3.94 -4.00 -42.61
C VAL A 411 -3.95 -5.50 -42.26
N CYS A 412 -2.82 -6.17 -42.49
CA CYS A 412 -2.65 -7.60 -42.28
C CYS A 412 -3.56 -8.47 -43.16
N GLY A 413 -3.73 -8.11 -44.44
CA GLY A 413 -4.53 -8.89 -45.40
C GLY A 413 -3.74 -9.94 -46.18
N THR A 414 -2.52 -9.60 -46.60
CA THR A 414 -1.68 -10.34 -47.54
C THR A 414 -0.46 -10.89 -46.82
N SER A 415 -0.53 -12.17 -46.46
CA SER A 415 0.47 -12.85 -45.63
C SER A 415 1.80 -13.02 -46.36
N GLY A 416 2.90 -12.68 -45.69
CA GLY A 416 4.25 -13.11 -46.03
C GLY A 416 4.61 -14.47 -45.44
N ALA A 417 5.91 -14.78 -45.34
CA ALA A 417 6.40 -16.02 -44.74
C ALA A 417 6.25 -16.02 -43.21
N LEU A 418 5.54 -17.01 -42.67
CA LEU A 418 5.33 -17.18 -41.23
C LEU A 418 6.62 -17.66 -40.54
N LEU A 419 7.07 -16.93 -39.52
CA LEU A 419 8.07 -17.41 -38.57
C LEU A 419 7.35 -18.15 -37.44
N THR A 420 7.76 -19.39 -37.17
CA THR A 420 7.26 -20.20 -36.04
C THR A 420 8.43 -20.66 -35.19
N VAL A 421 8.26 -20.55 -33.87
CA VAL A 421 9.26 -20.94 -32.87
C VAL A 421 8.64 -22.00 -31.99
N SER A 422 9.30 -23.15 -31.86
CA SER A 422 8.84 -24.21 -30.98
C SER A 422 9.04 -23.83 -29.50
N ALA A 423 8.32 -24.49 -28.60
CA ALA A 423 8.50 -24.30 -27.15
C ALA A 423 9.94 -24.61 -26.68
N ALA A 424 10.58 -25.60 -27.32
CA ALA A 424 11.96 -25.99 -27.02
C ALA A 424 12.95 -24.89 -27.43
N ASP A 425 12.80 -24.34 -28.64
CA ASP A 425 13.67 -23.28 -29.16
C ASP A 425 13.51 -21.99 -28.35
N GLY A 426 12.26 -21.61 -28.03
CA GLY A 426 11.96 -20.41 -27.25
C GLY A 426 12.39 -20.49 -25.78
N THR A 427 12.61 -21.71 -25.25
CA THR A 427 13.12 -21.91 -23.88
C THR A 427 14.65 -21.97 -23.84
N SER A 428 15.27 -22.56 -24.86
CA SER A 428 16.73 -22.73 -24.92
C SER A 428 17.47 -21.51 -25.47
N ASN A 429 16.75 -20.53 -26.03
CA ASN A 429 17.31 -19.43 -26.82
C ASN A 429 18.30 -19.95 -27.89
N ALA A 430 18.01 -21.13 -28.44
CA ALA A 430 18.91 -21.83 -29.33
C ALA A 430 19.06 -21.10 -30.66
N CYS A 431 20.24 -21.24 -31.24
CA CYS A 431 20.53 -20.81 -32.60
C CYS A 431 19.94 -21.83 -33.58
N THR A 432 18.89 -21.44 -34.29
CA THR A 432 18.26 -22.27 -35.33
C THR A 432 18.35 -21.53 -36.65
N SER A 433 19.09 -22.10 -37.62
CA SER A 433 19.26 -21.54 -38.97
C SER A 433 19.57 -20.03 -38.97
N ASP A 434 20.64 -19.66 -38.26
CA ASP A 434 21.16 -18.29 -38.14
C ASP A 434 20.22 -17.31 -37.39
N THR A 435 19.25 -17.82 -36.64
CA THR A 435 18.32 -17.00 -35.86
C THR A 435 18.21 -17.46 -34.41
N LYS A 436 18.05 -16.50 -33.49
CA LYS A 436 17.58 -16.76 -32.12
C LYS A 436 16.29 -16.01 -31.90
N VAL A 437 15.31 -16.69 -31.30
CA VAL A 437 14.03 -16.08 -30.99
C VAL A 437 13.66 -16.33 -29.54
N TYR A 438 13.38 -15.26 -28.82
CA TYR A 438 13.04 -15.30 -27.40
C TYR A 438 12.13 -14.12 -27.07
N GLY A 439 11.74 -13.94 -25.79
CA GLY A 439 10.85 -12.85 -25.40
C GLY A 439 10.29 -13.05 -24.01
N ALA A 440 9.34 -12.20 -23.63
CA ALA A 440 8.67 -12.29 -22.33
C ALA A 440 7.15 -12.12 -22.44
N SER A 441 6.47 -12.53 -21.37
CA SER A 441 5.01 -12.48 -21.22
C SER A 441 4.24 -13.33 -22.25
N THR A 442 2.92 -13.40 -22.08
CA THR A 442 2.03 -14.23 -22.90
C THR A 442 0.99 -13.38 -23.59
N THR A 443 0.70 -13.69 -24.85
CA THR A 443 -0.39 -13.04 -25.60
C THR A 443 -1.70 -13.18 -24.82
N PRO A 444 -2.41 -12.08 -24.52
CA PRO A 444 -3.67 -12.15 -23.80
C PRO A 444 -4.77 -12.74 -24.68
N LEU A 445 -5.83 -13.25 -24.04
CA LEU A 445 -7.06 -13.59 -24.76
C LEU A 445 -7.85 -12.31 -25.04
N TYR A 446 -8.48 -12.27 -26.19
CA TYR A 446 -9.31 -11.14 -26.59
C TYR A 446 -10.77 -11.36 -26.27
N LEU A 447 -11.40 -10.29 -25.84
CA LEU A 447 -12.70 -10.32 -25.19
C LEU A 447 -13.66 -9.39 -25.94
N THR A 448 -14.73 -9.97 -26.48
CA THR A 448 -15.84 -9.24 -27.07
C THR A 448 -16.98 -9.21 -26.05
N SER A 449 -17.35 -8.02 -25.61
CA SER A 449 -18.39 -7.82 -24.60
C SER A 449 -19.66 -7.24 -25.21
N THR A 450 -20.79 -7.84 -24.91
CA THR A 450 -22.11 -7.22 -25.05
C THR A 450 -22.44 -6.49 -23.76
N VAL A 451 -22.55 -5.18 -23.82
CA VAL A 451 -22.84 -4.29 -22.69
C VAL A 451 -24.30 -3.88 -22.77
N SER A 452 -25.07 -4.20 -21.74
CA SER A 452 -26.50 -3.92 -21.61
C SER A 452 -26.75 -2.75 -20.67
N TYR A 453 -27.75 -1.93 -21.01
CA TYR A 453 -28.14 -0.72 -20.29
C TYR A 453 -29.65 -0.69 -20.08
N ASP A 454 -30.10 -0.25 -18.90
CA ASP A 454 -31.52 -0.14 -18.61
C ASP A 454 -32.17 1.11 -19.20
N THR A 455 -31.38 2.12 -19.53
CA THR A 455 -31.85 3.39 -20.09
C THR A 455 -31.11 3.72 -21.38
N ASN A 456 -31.79 4.34 -22.33
CA ASN A 456 -31.18 4.81 -23.56
C ASN A 456 -30.60 6.21 -23.34
N ALA A 457 -29.36 6.28 -22.87
CA ALA A 457 -28.52 7.42 -23.22
C ALA A 457 -28.03 7.12 -24.64
N ASN A 458 -28.28 8.01 -25.62
CA ASN A 458 -27.95 7.82 -27.04
C ASN A 458 -26.45 7.54 -27.37
N SER A 459 -25.59 7.29 -26.36
CA SER A 459 -24.22 6.83 -26.49
C SER A 459 -23.92 5.63 -25.57
N CYS A 460 -23.33 4.59 -26.17
CA CYS A 460 -22.91 3.37 -25.49
C CYS A 460 -21.59 3.50 -24.72
N LYS A 461 -21.02 4.71 -24.64
CA LYS A 461 -19.72 4.99 -23.99
C LYS A 461 -19.86 5.68 -22.63
N SER A 462 -21.02 6.26 -22.31
CA SER A 462 -21.20 7.13 -21.14
C SER A 462 -22.28 6.69 -20.14
N GLY A 463 -23.06 5.66 -20.46
CA GLY A 463 -24.06 5.11 -19.54
C GLY A 463 -23.44 4.20 -18.48
N LEU A 464 -24.09 4.06 -17.32
CA LEU A 464 -23.77 3.02 -16.34
C LEU A 464 -24.28 1.67 -16.87
N PRO A 465 -23.43 0.67 -17.13
CA PRO A 465 -23.89 -0.65 -17.56
C PRO A 465 -24.76 -1.32 -16.48
N SER A 466 -25.85 -1.96 -16.90
CA SER A 466 -26.64 -2.83 -16.03
C SER A 466 -26.21 -4.28 -16.13
N TYR A 467 -25.64 -4.76 -17.24
CA TYR A 467 -25.21 -6.16 -17.38
C TYR A 467 -24.18 -6.31 -18.49
N VAL A 468 -23.16 -7.15 -18.32
CA VAL A 468 -22.15 -7.38 -19.37
C VAL A 468 -21.94 -8.87 -19.57
N THR A 469 -22.04 -9.35 -20.80
CA THR A 469 -21.63 -10.70 -21.19
C THR A 469 -20.45 -10.63 -22.14
N THR A 470 -19.44 -11.43 -21.87
CA THR A 470 -18.17 -11.38 -22.58
C THR A 470 -17.79 -12.78 -23.02
N THR A 471 -17.41 -12.91 -24.29
CA THR A 471 -16.90 -14.16 -24.87
C THR A 471 -15.45 -13.99 -25.27
N VAL A 472 -14.69 -15.09 -25.23
CA VAL A 472 -13.35 -15.14 -25.81
C VAL A 472 -13.47 -15.27 -27.33
N GLY A 473 -12.82 -14.38 -28.07
CA GLY A 473 -12.85 -14.35 -29.53
C GLY A 473 -11.55 -13.80 -30.11
N ALA A 474 -11.47 -13.68 -31.43
CA ALA A 474 -10.33 -13.06 -32.10
C ALA A 474 -10.49 -11.52 -32.12
N PHE A 475 -9.47 -10.76 -31.68
CA PHE A 475 -9.52 -9.28 -31.65
C PHE A 475 -9.86 -8.65 -32.99
N ALA A 476 -9.38 -9.26 -34.08
CA ALA A 476 -9.52 -8.73 -35.44
C ALA A 476 -10.98 -8.54 -35.91
N VAL A 477 -11.95 -9.02 -35.14
CA VAL A 477 -13.39 -8.98 -35.48
C VAL A 477 -14.20 -8.07 -34.54
N CYS A 478 -13.60 -7.55 -33.46
CA CYS A 478 -14.34 -6.74 -32.49
C CYS A 478 -14.37 -5.26 -32.90
N VAL A 479 -15.56 -4.73 -33.19
CA VAL A 479 -15.80 -3.31 -33.48
C VAL A 479 -16.67 -2.73 -32.35
N PRO A 480 -16.16 -1.80 -31.53
CA PRO A 480 -16.93 -1.23 -30.43
C PRO A 480 -18.05 -0.33 -30.97
N SER A 481 -19.25 -0.43 -30.38
CA SER A 481 -20.40 0.36 -30.79
C SER A 481 -20.35 1.76 -30.16
N SER A 482 -20.54 2.81 -30.96
CA SER A 482 -20.67 4.19 -30.46
C SER A 482 -22.08 4.50 -29.93
N ILE A 483 -23.10 3.83 -30.48
CA ILE A 483 -24.51 4.01 -30.18
C ILE A 483 -25.11 2.66 -29.77
N CYS A 484 -25.97 2.66 -28.76
CA CYS A 484 -26.67 1.46 -28.33
C CYS A 484 -27.84 1.12 -29.26
N THR A 485 -28.10 -0.16 -29.42
CA THR A 485 -29.20 -0.70 -30.22
C THR A 485 -30.33 -1.21 -29.31
N GLY A 486 -31.53 -1.34 -29.87
CA GLY A 486 -32.73 -1.80 -29.16
C GLY A 486 -33.83 -0.73 -29.10
N GLN A 487 -35.08 -1.17 -29.17
CA GLN A 487 -36.26 -0.28 -29.03
C GLN A 487 -36.71 -0.13 -27.57
N SER A 488 -36.30 -1.04 -26.69
CA SER A 488 -36.64 -1.06 -25.27
C SER A 488 -35.53 -1.70 -24.45
N SER A 489 -35.46 -1.36 -23.16
CA SER A 489 -34.52 -1.96 -22.21
C SER A 489 -34.60 -3.51 -22.18
N PRO A 490 -33.45 -4.22 -22.24
CA PRO A 490 -32.09 -3.66 -22.23
C PRO A 490 -31.61 -3.14 -23.60
N TYR A 491 -31.01 -1.95 -23.62
CA TYR A 491 -30.28 -1.43 -24.79
C TYR A 491 -28.88 -2.02 -24.80
N THR A 492 -28.36 -2.42 -25.97
CA THR A 492 -27.10 -3.16 -26.05
C THR A 492 -26.07 -2.49 -26.96
N GLY A 493 -24.79 -2.63 -26.61
CA GLY A 493 -23.67 -2.26 -27.46
C GLY A 493 -22.50 -3.22 -27.31
N THR A 494 -21.51 -3.08 -28.18
CA THR A 494 -20.30 -3.90 -28.19
C THR A 494 -19.11 -3.14 -27.59
N SER A 495 -18.35 -3.78 -26.70
CA SER A 495 -17.08 -3.29 -26.18
C SER A 495 -15.98 -4.34 -26.38
N CYS A 496 -14.77 -3.88 -26.68
CA CYS A 496 -13.63 -4.73 -27.04
C CYS A 496 -12.53 -4.55 -26.01
N SER A 497 -12.04 -5.65 -25.44
CA SER A 497 -11.03 -5.66 -24.39
C SER A 497 -10.14 -6.90 -24.50
N SER A 498 -9.28 -7.13 -23.52
CA SER A 498 -8.47 -8.34 -23.39
C SER A 498 -8.43 -8.80 -21.94
N THR A 499 -7.97 -10.02 -21.69
CA THR A 499 -7.77 -10.50 -20.31
C THR A 499 -6.76 -9.67 -19.52
N LEU A 500 -5.94 -8.85 -20.19
CA LEU A 500 -5.01 -7.90 -19.55
C LEU A 500 -5.70 -6.62 -19.08
N SER A 501 -6.67 -6.09 -19.84
CA SER A 501 -7.33 -4.79 -19.57
C SER A 501 -8.72 -4.90 -18.94
N TYR A 502 -9.38 -6.06 -19.05
CA TYR A 502 -10.81 -6.21 -18.74
C TYR A 502 -11.21 -5.71 -17.35
N LYS A 503 -10.37 -5.96 -16.35
CA LYS A 503 -10.65 -5.55 -14.97
C LYS A 503 -10.69 -4.02 -14.85
N ASP A 504 -9.77 -3.34 -15.51
CA ASP A 504 -9.68 -1.88 -15.50
C ASP A 504 -10.78 -1.27 -16.36
N ASP A 505 -11.09 -1.90 -17.49
CA ASP A 505 -12.21 -1.52 -18.37
C ASP A 505 -13.56 -1.58 -17.60
N MET A 506 -13.80 -2.63 -16.82
CA MET A 506 -14.99 -2.74 -15.98
C MET A 506 -14.97 -1.75 -14.80
N ALA A 507 -13.82 -1.54 -14.15
CA ALA A 507 -13.71 -0.55 -13.09
C ALA A 507 -14.05 0.87 -13.59
N ALA A 508 -13.58 1.22 -14.80
CA ALA A 508 -13.91 2.49 -15.43
C ALA A 508 -15.38 2.58 -15.84
N ALA A 509 -15.96 1.50 -16.40
CA ALA A 509 -17.35 1.49 -16.86
C ALA A 509 -18.38 1.60 -15.72
N PHE A 510 -18.13 0.93 -14.59
CA PHE A 510 -19.02 0.95 -13.43
C PHE A 510 -18.72 2.12 -12.47
N GLY A 511 -17.49 2.65 -12.49
CA GLY A 511 -17.06 3.74 -11.64
C GLY A 511 -17.23 3.41 -10.15
N PRO A 512 -17.90 4.27 -9.35
CA PRO A 512 -18.11 4.02 -7.92
C PRO A 512 -19.22 2.98 -7.62
N ASN A 513 -19.94 2.51 -8.65
CA ASN A 513 -21.08 1.62 -8.46
C ASN A 513 -20.61 0.18 -8.18
N PRO A 514 -21.31 -0.57 -7.32
CA PRO A 514 -20.92 -1.93 -7.00
C PRO A 514 -21.15 -2.89 -8.18
N TYR A 515 -20.19 -3.76 -8.45
CA TYR A 515 -20.33 -4.78 -9.50
C TYR A 515 -19.63 -6.09 -9.12
N VAL A 516 -20.05 -7.18 -9.74
CA VAL A 516 -19.49 -8.53 -9.55
C VAL A 516 -19.19 -9.14 -10.92
N ILE A 517 -17.93 -9.53 -11.13
CA ILE A 517 -17.40 -10.23 -12.30
C ILE A 517 -17.34 -11.72 -11.98
N VAL A 518 -17.89 -12.55 -12.86
CA VAL A 518 -17.85 -14.00 -12.82
C VAL A 518 -17.15 -14.50 -14.08
N GLN A 519 -15.96 -15.05 -13.94
CA GLN A 519 -15.22 -15.72 -15.01
C GLN A 519 -15.48 -17.22 -14.93
N LYS A 520 -15.89 -17.82 -16.05
CA LYS A 520 -16.06 -19.26 -16.20
C LYS A 520 -14.98 -19.82 -17.11
N TYR A 521 -14.48 -20.98 -16.74
CA TYR A 521 -13.45 -21.72 -17.47
C TYR A 521 -14.02 -23.07 -17.95
N ASN A 522 -13.37 -23.69 -18.93
CA ASN A 522 -13.73 -25.03 -19.37
C ASN A 522 -13.60 -26.04 -18.22
N SER A 523 -14.50 -27.02 -18.19
CA SER A 523 -14.61 -28.00 -17.10
C SER A 523 -13.31 -28.79 -16.92
N GLY A 524 -12.86 -28.92 -15.66
CA GLY A 524 -11.67 -29.68 -15.27
C GLY A 524 -10.34 -28.95 -15.48
N GLN A 525 -10.37 -27.66 -15.87
CA GLN A 525 -9.18 -26.92 -16.27
C GLN A 525 -8.60 -26.02 -15.17
N SER A 526 -9.13 -26.08 -13.94
CA SER A 526 -8.58 -25.39 -12.76
C SER A 526 -8.32 -23.90 -13.00
N CYS A 527 -9.19 -23.26 -13.79
CA CYS A 527 -9.07 -21.86 -14.21
C CYS A 527 -7.74 -21.49 -14.89
N ALA A 528 -7.16 -22.41 -15.66
CA ALA A 528 -6.05 -22.12 -16.56
C ALA A 528 -6.42 -20.95 -17.49
N ALA A 529 -5.52 -19.96 -17.64
CA ALA A 529 -5.83 -18.71 -18.34
C ALA A 529 -6.29 -18.94 -19.80
N ALA A 530 -5.72 -19.94 -20.48
CA ALA A 530 -6.08 -20.31 -21.86
C ALA A 530 -7.48 -20.93 -21.99
N GLU A 531 -8.07 -21.40 -20.89
CA GLU A 531 -9.33 -22.14 -20.84
C GLU A 531 -10.50 -21.25 -20.41
N LEU A 532 -10.32 -19.93 -20.38
CA LEU A 532 -11.39 -18.98 -20.11
C LEU A 532 -12.46 -19.10 -21.21
N SER A 533 -13.69 -19.41 -20.83
CA SER A 533 -14.78 -19.66 -21.77
C SER A 533 -15.73 -18.46 -21.89
N SER A 534 -16.06 -17.83 -20.75
CA SER A 534 -16.93 -16.65 -20.72
C SER A 534 -16.69 -15.82 -19.47
N VAL A 535 -17.04 -14.53 -19.55
CA VAL A 535 -17.08 -13.63 -18.41
C VAL A 535 -18.45 -12.95 -18.35
N THR A 536 -19.01 -12.83 -17.16
CA THR A 536 -20.26 -12.10 -16.93
C THR A 536 -20.05 -11.08 -15.82
N THR A 537 -20.45 -9.83 -16.05
CA THR A 537 -20.38 -8.77 -15.05
C THR A 537 -21.78 -8.27 -14.73
N TYR A 538 -22.10 -8.26 -13.43
CA TYR A 538 -23.39 -7.87 -12.88
C TYR A 538 -23.25 -6.56 -12.12
N LEU A 539 -24.13 -5.59 -12.38
CA LEU A 539 -24.35 -4.45 -11.49
C LEU A 539 -24.94 -4.98 -10.18
N ALA A 540 -24.22 -4.78 -9.08
CA ALA A 540 -24.55 -5.33 -7.78
C ALA A 540 -25.19 -4.28 -6.86
N ASP A 541 -26.11 -3.49 -7.40
CA ASP A 541 -26.78 -2.41 -6.67
C ASP A 541 -28.03 -2.88 -5.92
N GLY A 542 -28.42 -4.16 -6.00
CA GLY A 542 -29.61 -4.73 -5.34
C GLY A 542 -30.95 -4.49 -6.05
N LYS A 543 -30.97 -3.74 -7.17
CA LYS A 543 -32.16 -3.54 -8.00
C LYS A 543 -32.36 -4.71 -8.97
N CYS A 544 -33.55 -4.75 -9.56
CA CYS A 544 -33.88 -5.69 -10.62
C CYS A 544 -33.39 -5.13 -11.95
N HIS A 545 -32.52 -5.89 -12.63
CA HIS A 545 -31.99 -5.56 -13.94
C HIS A 545 -32.34 -6.65 -14.95
N LYS A 546 -32.60 -6.25 -16.19
CA LYS A 546 -32.88 -7.20 -17.26
C LYS A 546 -31.59 -7.79 -17.82
N THR A 547 -31.52 -9.10 -17.95
CA THR A 547 -30.45 -9.74 -18.75
C THR A 547 -30.83 -9.78 -20.23
N ASP A 548 -32.13 -9.89 -20.52
CA ASP A 548 -32.75 -9.82 -21.84
C ASP A 548 -34.22 -9.36 -21.72
N THR A 549 -35.03 -9.49 -22.77
CA THR A 549 -36.45 -9.05 -22.75
C THR A 549 -37.36 -9.92 -21.87
N ALA A 550 -36.95 -11.14 -21.54
CA ALA A 550 -37.72 -12.13 -20.81
C ALA A 550 -37.13 -12.50 -19.44
N LYS A 551 -35.84 -12.25 -19.19
CA LYS A 551 -35.12 -12.65 -17.97
C LYS A 551 -34.51 -11.45 -17.24
N SER A 552 -34.33 -11.61 -15.94
CA SER A 552 -33.79 -10.57 -15.07
C SER A 552 -32.90 -11.14 -13.98
N TYR A 553 -32.24 -10.26 -13.25
CA TYR A 553 -31.39 -10.63 -12.14
C TYR A 553 -31.38 -9.54 -11.06
N ARG A 554 -30.99 -9.92 -9.85
CA ARG A 554 -30.58 -9.03 -8.76
C ARG A 554 -29.22 -9.47 -8.27
N ALA A 555 -28.27 -8.55 -8.15
CA ALA A 555 -26.99 -8.84 -7.52
C ALA A 555 -26.74 -7.92 -6.34
N THR A 556 -26.10 -8.46 -5.30
CA THR A 556 -25.65 -7.69 -4.13
C THR A 556 -24.21 -8.09 -3.79
N ARG A 557 -23.44 -7.15 -3.25
CA ARG A 557 -22.04 -7.29 -2.83
C ARG A 557 -21.84 -6.60 -1.49
N LYS A 558 -21.32 -7.33 -0.51
CA LYS A 558 -21.05 -6.86 0.85
C LYS A 558 -19.62 -6.32 0.97
N ALA A 559 -19.35 -5.63 2.09
CA ALA A 559 -18.05 -5.04 2.37
C ALA A 559 -16.94 -6.09 2.62
N ASP A 560 -17.31 -7.31 3.01
CA ASP A 560 -16.41 -8.46 3.13
C ASP A 560 -16.11 -9.14 1.79
N ASN A 561 -16.51 -8.52 0.68
CA ASN A 561 -16.42 -9.02 -0.70
C ASN A 561 -17.29 -10.25 -1.01
N SER A 562 -18.10 -10.74 -0.07
CA SER A 562 -19.12 -11.73 -0.40
C SER A 562 -20.20 -11.11 -1.29
N ALA A 563 -20.82 -11.93 -2.13
CA ALA A 563 -21.84 -11.48 -3.06
C ALA A 563 -22.97 -12.52 -3.20
N THR A 564 -24.09 -12.08 -3.74
CA THR A 564 -25.20 -12.96 -4.11
C THR A 564 -25.74 -12.49 -5.44
N ILE A 565 -25.78 -13.39 -6.41
CA ILE A 565 -26.38 -13.16 -7.72
C ILE A 565 -27.62 -14.03 -7.81
N LYS A 566 -28.78 -13.41 -8.00
CA LYS A 566 -30.06 -14.08 -8.18
C LYS A 566 -30.53 -13.85 -9.60
N THR A 567 -30.75 -14.90 -10.37
CA THR A 567 -31.31 -14.83 -11.73
C THR A 567 -32.74 -15.33 -11.73
N TYR A 568 -33.58 -14.75 -12.58
CA TYR A 568 -35.01 -15.01 -12.67
C TYR A 568 -35.39 -15.36 -14.12
N THR A 569 -36.44 -16.17 -14.27
CA THR A 569 -36.96 -16.56 -15.58
C THR A 569 -37.92 -15.55 -16.18
N ASP A 570 -38.29 -14.51 -15.43
CA ASP A 570 -39.06 -13.34 -15.90
C ASP A 570 -38.22 -12.05 -15.89
N ALA A 571 -38.74 -10.98 -16.49
CA ALA A 571 -38.07 -9.69 -16.63
C ALA A 571 -38.26 -8.72 -15.45
N VAL A 572 -38.93 -9.14 -14.36
CA VAL A 572 -39.34 -8.28 -13.23
C VAL A 572 -38.87 -8.81 -11.87
N CYS A 573 -38.00 -9.82 -11.87
CA CYS A 573 -37.46 -10.50 -10.70
C CYS A 573 -38.53 -11.11 -9.78
N GLY A 574 -39.55 -11.77 -10.37
CA GLY A 574 -40.68 -12.34 -9.63
C GLY A 574 -40.65 -13.86 -9.45
N THR A 575 -40.25 -14.61 -10.47
CA THR A 575 -40.46 -16.06 -10.62
C THR A 575 -39.21 -16.79 -11.13
N GLY A 576 -39.09 -18.07 -10.79
CA GLY A 576 -38.00 -18.94 -11.25
C GLY A 576 -36.62 -18.54 -10.70
N GLU A 577 -36.55 -18.10 -9.45
CA GLU A 577 -35.30 -17.66 -8.81
C GLU A 577 -34.26 -18.78 -8.75
N THR A 578 -33.04 -18.47 -9.21
CA THR A 578 -31.84 -19.28 -9.00
C THR A 578 -30.79 -18.43 -8.30
N VAL A 579 -30.21 -18.94 -7.21
CA VAL A 579 -29.26 -18.19 -6.37
C VAL A 579 -27.84 -18.72 -6.57
N THR A 580 -26.92 -17.85 -6.92
CA THR A 580 -25.47 -18.10 -6.96
C THR A 580 -24.80 -17.33 -5.81
N PRO A 581 -24.49 -18.00 -4.68
CA PRO A 581 -23.77 -17.37 -3.58
C PRO A 581 -22.27 -17.27 -3.90
N VAL A 582 -21.65 -16.21 -3.40
CA VAL A 582 -20.19 -15.98 -3.47
C VAL A 582 -19.71 -15.73 -2.06
N SER A 583 -18.85 -16.60 -1.55
CA SER A 583 -18.27 -16.45 -0.21
C SER A 583 -17.28 -15.27 -0.17
N ALA A 584 -17.02 -14.75 1.03
CA ALA A 584 -16.00 -13.71 1.23
C ALA A 584 -14.60 -14.17 0.77
N SER A 585 -14.28 -15.46 0.97
CA SER A 585 -13.01 -16.04 0.50
C SER A 585 -12.90 -16.06 -1.02
N GLN A 586 -13.98 -16.43 -1.72
CA GLN A 586 -14.03 -16.42 -3.18
C GLN A 586 -13.85 -14.99 -3.72
N GLY A 587 -14.62 -14.03 -3.20
CA GLY A 587 -14.59 -12.65 -3.66
C GLY A 587 -13.30 -11.88 -3.33
N THR A 588 -12.49 -12.36 -2.38
CA THR A 588 -11.24 -11.72 -1.96
C THR A 588 -10.01 -12.33 -2.64
N SER A 589 -9.95 -13.65 -2.76
CA SER A 589 -8.74 -14.36 -3.20
C SER A 589 -8.55 -14.36 -4.72
N ASN A 590 -9.58 -13.99 -5.50
CA ASN A 590 -9.66 -14.22 -6.95
C ASN A 590 -9.28 -15.67 -7.32
N ALA A 591 -9.43 -16.61 -6.38
CA ALA A 591 -8.97 -17.97 -6.51
C ALA A 591 -9.97 -18.77 -7.36
N CYS A 592 -9.42 -19.75 -8.08
CA CYS A 592 -10.26 -20.69 -8.80
C CYS A 592 -11.06 -21.56 -7.83
N THR A 593 -12.38 -21.56 -7.97
CA THR A 593 -13.25 -22.53 -7.32
C THR A 593 -14.10 -23.21 -8.37
N SER A 594 -13.92 -24.51 -8.59
CA SER A 594 -14.69 -25.31 -9.56
C SER A 594 -14.82 -24.62 -10.93
N ASP A 595 -13.66 -24.29 -11.52
CA ASP A 595 -13.54 -23.63 -12.82
C ASP A 595 -14.20 -22.24 -12.92
N THR A 596 -14.41 -21.58 -11.78
CA THR A 596 -14.97 -20.22 -11.70
C THR A 596 -14.07 -19.31 -10.86
N LYS A 597 -13.86 -18.07 -11.32
CA LYS A 597 -13.30 -16.98 -10.51
C LYS A 597 -14.32 -15.88 -10.35
N VAL A 598 -14.47 -15.35 -9.15
CA VAL A 598 -15.41 -14.26 -8.86
C VAL A 598 -14.69 -13.13 -8.14
N TYR A 599 -14.88 -11.91 -8.62
CA TYR A 599 -14.31 -10.71 -8.02
C TYR A 599 -15.14 -9.48 -8.39
N GLY A 600 -14.81 -8.31 -7.87
CA GLY A 600 -15.57 -7.09 -8.16
C GLY A 600 -15.19 -5.95 -7.23
N ALA A 601 -15.93 -4.85 -7.30
CA ALA A 601 -15.70 -3.67 -6.46
C ALA A 601 -17.01 -3.07 -5.96
N GLY A 602 -16.89 -2.16 -4.98
CA GLY A 602 -18.01 -1.45 -4.38
C GLY A 602 -18.84 -2.28 -3.39
N THR A 603 -19.79 -1.62 -2.73
CA THR A 603 -20.71 -2.23 -1.76
C THR A 603 -22.13 -1.83 -2.11
N THR A 604 -23.05 -2.79 -2.08
CA THR A 604 -24.47 -2.51 -2.35
C THR A 604 -25.01 -1.49 -1.35
N PRO A 605 -25.66 -0.40 -1.82
CA PRO A 605 -26.36 0.52 -0.95
C PRO A 605 -27.46 -0.20 -0.16
N LEU A 606 -27.73 0.28 1.05
CA LEU A 606 -28.89 -0.14 1.81
C LEU A 606 -30.11 0.71 1.41
N TYR A 607 -31.17 0.02 0.99
CA TYR A 607 -32.48 0.59 0.67
C TYR A 607 -33.33 0.66 1.93
N LEU A 608 -34.15 1.71 1.98
CA LEU A 608 -34.95 2.05 3.14
C LEU A 608 -36.42 2.14 2.74
N THR A 609 -37.23 1.28 3.35
CA THR A 609 -38.69 1.32 3.23
C THR A 609 -39.25 1.95 4.50
N SER A 610 -39.75 3.17 4.39
CA SER A 610 -40.22 3.97 5.52
C SER A 610 -41.74 3.99 5.57
N THR A 611 -42.31 3.55 6.70
CA THR A 611 -43.71 3.80 7.06
C THR A 611 -43.80 5.16 7.74
N VAL A 612 -44.41 6.12 7.05
CA VAL A 612 -44.62 7.49 7.52
C VAL A 612 -46.02 7.60 8.11
N SER A 613 -46.11 8.07 9.35
CA SER A 613 -47.35 8.20 10.12
C SER A 613 -47.70 9.67 10.30
N TYR A 614 -48.99 9.97 10.22
CA TYR A 614 -49.55 11.32 10.36
C TYR A 614 -50.69 11.34 11.37
N ASP A 615 -50.66 12.30 12.29
CA ASP A 615 -51.72 12.53 13.29
C ASP A 615 -52.89 13.38 12.75
N ALA A 616 -52.83 13.78 11.48
CA ALA A 616 -53.86 14.57 10.82
C ALA A 616 -55.19 13.80 10.71
N ASN A 617 -56.29 14.53 10.54
CA ASN A 617 -57.66 14.01 10.35
C ASN A 617 -58.03 13.79 8.86
N THR A 618 -57.05 13.74 7.96
CA THR A 618 -57.25 13.60 6.51
C THR A 618 -56.30 12.57 5.88
N ASN A 619 -56.76 11.76 4.93
CA ASN A 619 -56.00 10.65 4.31
C ASN A 619 -54.92 11.08 3.28
N LEU A 620 -54.40 12.30 3.32
CA LEU A 620 -53.47 12.84 2.31
C LEU A 620 -51.99 12.64 2.71
N CYS A 621 -51.36 11.61 2.14
CA CYS A 621 -50.03 11.11 2.54
C CYS A 621 -48.80 11.92 2.11
N LYS A 622 -48.96 13.15 1.62
CA LYS A 622 -47.84 13.97 1.11
C LYS A 622 -47.93 15.47 1.43
N SER A 623 -48.96 15.92 2.14
CA SER A 623 -49.18 17.34 2.46
C SER A 623 -49.20 17.65 3.97
N GLY A 624 -49.20 16.63 4.82
CA GLY A 624 -49.16 16.79 6.28
C GLY A 624 -47.73 16.73 6.84
N LEU A 625 -47.53 17.34 8.01
CA LEU A 625 -46.31 17.16 8.81
C LEU A 625 -46.29 15.72 9.38
N PRO A 626 -45.25 14.91 9.12
CA PRO A 626 -45.14 13.59 9.72
C PRO A 626 -45.07 13.67 11.26
N SER A 627 -45.81 12.79 11.93
CA SER A 627 -45.68 12.61 13.39
C SER A 627 -44.67 11.52 13.72
N TYR A 628 -44.56 10.45 12.94
CA TYR A 628 -43.68 9.32 13.28
C TYR A 628 -43.25 8.56 12.03
N VAL A 629 -41.98 8.15 11.93
CA VAL A 629 -41.48 7.37 10.79
C VAL A 629 -40.74 6.14 11.29
N THR A 630 -41.14 4.96 10.84
CA THR A 630 -40.39 3.72 11.06
C THR A 630 -39.83 3.21 9.75
N THR A 631 -38.58 2.81 9.73
CA THR A 631 -37.89 2.45 8.50
C THR A 631 -37.26 1.08 8.63
N ALA A 632 -37.67 0.18 7.73
CA ALA A 632 -37.02 -1.10 7.51
C ALA A 632 -35.83 -0.94 6.57
N VAL A 633 -34.78 -1.72 6.81
CA VAL A 633 -33.52 -1.67 6.06
C VAL A 633 -33.38 -2.97 5.27
N GLY A 634 -33.09 -2.84 3.97
CA GLY A 634 -32.86 -3.97 3.08
C GLY A 634 -31.69 -3.72 2.14
N ASN A 635 -31.18 -4.77 1.52
CA ASN A 635 -30.16 -4.70 0.47
C ASN A 635 -30.74 -4.86 -0.93
N THR A 636 -32.07 -4.89 -1.05
CA THR A 636 -32.80 -4.95 -2.31
C THR A 636 -33.83 -3.83 -2.38
N ASP A 637 -33.95 -3.22 -3.56
CA ASP A 637 -35.01 -2.26 -3.82
C ASP A 637 -36.31 -3.02 -4.12
N ALA A 638 -37.15 -3.11 -3.08
CA ALA A 638 -38.48 -3.70 -3.11
C ALA A 638 -39.56 -2.69 -2.70
N CYS A 639 -39.21 -1.40 -2.64
CA CYS A 639 -40.07 -0.38 -2.10
C CYS A 639 -40.96 0.23 -3.18
N THR A 640 -42.27 0.23 -2.93
CA THR A 640 -43.26 0.92 -3.76
C THR A 640 -43.90 2.04 -2.93
N PRO A 641 -43.69 3.32 -3.27
CA PRO A 641 -44.20 4.43 -2.47
C PRO A 641 -45.73 4.52 -2.59
N SER A 642 -46.40 4.77 -1.47
CA SER A 642 -47.86 4.92 -1.47
C SER A 642 -48.29 6.22 -2.14
N ILE A 643 -49.36 6.16 -2.93
CA ILE A 643 -50.00 7.34 -3.52
C ILE A 643 -50.96 8.00 -2.51
N ALA A 644 -51.59 7.21 -1.63
CA ALA A 644 -52.51 7.67 -0.60
C ALA A 644 -52.25 6.96 0.75
N CYS A 645 -52.67 7.57 1.86
CA CYS A 645 -52.54 6.94 3.17
C CYS A 645 -53.60 5.86 3.38
N THR A 646 -53.24 4.83 4.14
CA THR A 646 -54.16 3.84 4.69
C THR A 646 -54.48 4.16 6.15
N GLY A 647 -55.66 3.74 6.61
CA GLY A 647 -56.16 4.00 7.97
C GLY A 647 -57.57 4.59 7.96
N GLN A 648 -58.36 4.27 9.00
CA GLN A 648 -59.68 4.88 9.23
C GLN A 648 -59.64 5.95 10.35
N ILE A 649 -58.65 5.86 11.24
CA ILE A 649 -58.39 6.81 12.33
C ILE A 649 -56.88 7.04 12.44
N ALA A 650 -56.48 8.21 12.94
CA ALA A 650 -55.08 8.53 13.16
C ALA A 650 -54.40 7.53 14.14
N PRO A 651 -53.16 7.08 13.84
CA PRO A 651 -52.30 7.59 12.78
C PRO A 651 -52.59 7.00 11.39
N TYR A 652 -52.65 7.86 10.37
CA TYR A 652 -52.70 7.45 8.96
C TYR A 652 -51.29 7.13 8.47
N THR A 653 -51.13 6.04 7.72
CA THR A 653 -49.81 5.55 7.32
C THR A 653 -49.63 5.52 5.81
N GLY A 654 -48.42 5.87 5.33
CA GLY A 654 -48.01 5.66 3.94
C GLY A 654 -46.58 5.15 3.85
N ILE A 655 -46.20 4.63 2.67
CA ILE A 655 -44.86 4.14 2.39
C ILE A 655 -44.07 5.17 1.60
N SER A 656 -42.83 5.44 2.05
CA SER A 656 -41.83 6.25 1.35
C SER A 656 -40.55 5.44 1.15
N CYS A 657 -39.93 5.61 -0.02
CA CYS A 657 -38.76 4.86 -0.44
C CYS A 657 -37.54 5.77 -0.47
N SER A 658 -36.45 5.33 0.14
CA SER A 658 -35.21 6.10 0.25
C SER A 658 -34.00 5.18 0.32
N THR A 659 -32.81 5.75 0.45
CA THR A 659 -31.57 5.03 0.70
C THR A 659 -30.91 5.57 1.96
N VAL A 660 -29.96 4.82 2.54
CA VAL A 660 -29.22 5.30 3.73
C VAL A 660 -28.52 6.64 3.49
N SER A 661 -28.09 6.92 2.25
CA SER A 661 -27.45 8.19 1.87
C SER A 661 -28.45 9.34 1.71
N SER A 662 -29.63 9.12 1.14
CA SER A 662 -30.64 10.17 0.94
C SER A 662 -31.47 10.47 2.19
N TYR A 663 -31.64 9.49 3.10
CA TYR A 663 -32.61 9.54 4.20
C TYR A 663 -32.57 10.83 5.04
N LYS A 664 -31.38 11.35 5.34
CA LYS A 664 -31.24 12.57 6.14
C LYS A 664 -31.85 13.79 5.43
N ALA A 665 -31.61 13.92 4.12
CA ALA A 665 -32.17 14.98 3.31
C ALA A 665 -33.69 14.78 3.13
N ASP A 666 -34.12 13.53 2.92
CA ASP A 666 -35.54 13.18 2.80
C ASP A 666 -36.32 13.57 4.07
N MET A 667 -35.78 13.29 5.26
CA MET A 667 -36.39 13.70 6.53
C MET A 667 -36.33 15.23 6.74
N ALA A 668 -35.24 15.89 6.37
CA ALA A 668 -35.17 17.35 6.46
C ALA A 668 -36.24 18.03 5.59
N ALA A 669 -36.49 17.52 4.39
CA ALA A 669 -37.56 17.99 3.52
C ALA A 669 -38.95 17.68 4.10
N ALA A 670 -39.16 16.48 4.65
CA ALA A 670 -40.45 16.06 5.18
C ALA A 670 -40.88 16.83 6.43
N PHE A 671 -39.94 17.13 7.34
CA PHE A 671 -40.24 17.85 8.60
C PHE A 671 -40.09 19.37 8.46
N GLY A 672 -39.36 19.85 7.46
CA GLY A 672 -39.13 21.28 7.23
C GLY A 672 -38.45 21.96 8.42
N SER A 673 -39.04 23.05 8.92
CA SER A 673 -38.53 23.79 10.09
C SER A 673 -38.90 23.16 11.44
N ASN A 674 -39.71 22.10 11.46
CA ASN A 674 -40.17 21.48 12.70
C ASN A 674 -39.05 20.64 13.33
N PRO A 675 -38.96 20.60 14.67
CA PRO A 675 -37.94 19.81 15.36
C PRO A 675 -38.19 18.31 15.20
N TYR A 676 -37.16 17.53 14.86
CA TYR A 676 -37.27 16.08 14.75
C TYR A 676 -35.98 15.37 15.19
N LEU A 677 -36.11 14.09 15.54
CA LEU A 677 -35.02 13.21 15.99
C LEU A 677 -35.02 11.92 15.18
N ILE A 678 -33.89 11.61 14.54
CA ILE A 678 -33.60 10.36 13.87
C ILE A 678 -32.79 9.47 14.82
N VAL A 679 -33.30 8.28 15.10
CA VAL A 679 -32.64 7.23 15.87
C VAL A 679 -32.29 6.09 14.91
N LYS A 680 -31.00 5.89 14.67
CA LYS A 680 -30.47 4.75 13.92
C LYS A 680 -30.01 3.67 14.89
N LYS A 681 -30.54 2.46 14.74
CA LYS A 681 -30.13 1.29 15.49
C LYS A 681 -29.31 0.36 14.60
N TYR A 682 -28.30 -0.25 15.20
CA TYR A 682 -27.41 -1.19 14.54
C TYR A 682 -27.48 -2.55 15.25
N ASN A 683 -27.09 -3.61 14.54
CA ASN A 683 -26.97 -4.93 15.13
C ASN A 683 -25.98 -4.91 16.30
N ALA A 684 -26.27 -5.68 17.36
CA ALA A 684 -25.51 -5.66 18.59
C ALA A 684 -24.01 -5.97 18.36
N GLY A 685 -23.14 -5.15 18.96
CA GLY A 685 -21.69 -5.29 18.90
C GLY A 685 -21.05 -4.81 17.58
N LYS A 686 -21.81 -4.18 16.68
CA LYS A 686 -21.34 -3.78 15.35
C LYS A 686 -20.88 -2.33 15.26
N LYS A 687 -20.86 -1.58 16.37
CA LYS A 687 -20.22 -0.25 16.49
C LYS A 687 -20.65 0.71 15.36
N CYS A 688 -21.92 0.64 14.98
CA CYS A 688 -22.50 1.42 13.88
C CYS A 688 -21.85 1.28 12.50
N ALA A 689 -21.34 0.10 12.16
CA ALA A 689 -21.01 -0.23 10.78
C ALA A 689 -22.24 0.01 9.89
N ALA A 690 -22.08 0.77 8.80
CA ALA A 690 -23.21 1.19 7.96
C ALA A 690 -24.02 0.00 7.42
N ALA A 691 -23.33 -1.11 7.07
CA ALA A 691 -23.96 -2.35 6.59
C ALA A 691 -24.77 -3.11 7.66
N GLU A 692 -24.60 -2.76 8.93
CA GLU A 692 -25.22 -3.42 10.08
C GLU A 692 -26.37 -2.58 10.66
N LEU A 693 -26.84 -1.59 9.90
CA LEU A 693 -28.00 -0.79 10.25
C LEU A 693 -29.25 -1.70 10.26
N SER A 694 -29.86 -1.84 11.43
CA SER A 694 -30.99 -2.76 11.65
C SER A 694 -32.35 -2.07 11.58
N GLY A 695 -32.38 -0.75 11.85
CA GLY A 695 -33.60 0.04 11.77
C GLY A 695 -33.33 1.53 11.93
N VAL A 696 -34.24 2.34 11.39
CA VAL A 696 -34.26 3.78 11.61
C VAL A 696 -35.64 4.19 12.09
N THR A 697 -35.70 5.09 13.06
CA THR A 697 -36.95 5.67 13.53
C THR A 697 -36.80 7.17 13.63
N THR A 698 -37.77 7.92 13.11
CA THR A 698 -37.78 9.39 13.18
C THR A 698 -39.00 9.86 13.96
N TYR A 699 -38.77 10.73 14.94
CA TYR A 699 -39.76 11.28 15.86
C TYR A 699 -39.89 12.79 15.66
N LEU A 700 -41.13 13.31 15.59
CA LEU A 700 -41.42 14.72 15.77
C LEU A 700 -41.12 15.11 17.23
N ALA A 701 -40.29 16.13 17.42
CA ALA A 701 -39.76 16.52 18.73
C ALA A 701 -40.34 17.86 19.21
N ASP A 702 -41.67 18.01 19.13
CA ASP A 702 -42.39 19.24 19.48
C ASP A 702 -42.87 19.28 20.95
N GLY A 703 -42.59 18.24 21.73
CA GLY A 703 -42.98 18.08 23.13
C GLY A 703 -44.44 17.67 23.35
N LYS A 704 -45.20 17.39 22.29
CA LYS A 704 -46.59 16.90 22.39
C LYS A 704 -46.65 15.37 22.33
N CYS A 705 -47.82 14.85 22.69
CA CYS A 705 -48.12 13.44 22.58
C CYS A 705 -48.52 13.08 21.15
N HIS A 706 -47.87 12.07 20.58
CA HIS A 706 -48.08 11.55 19.23
C HIS A 706 -48.33 10.05 19.26
N LYS A 707 -49.25 9.55 18.44
CA LYS A 707 -49.55 8.11 18.39
C LYS A 707 -48.52 7.37 17.53
N THR A 708 -47.99 6.25 18.02
CA THR A 708 -47.19 5.30 17.22
C THR A 708 -48.04 4.14 16.70
N GLY A 709 -49.26 3.98 17.22
CA GLY A 709 -50.24 2.95 16.85
C GLY A 709 -51.56 3.18 17.59
N SER A 710 -52.44 2.16 17.60
CA SER A 710 -53.75 2.25 18.25
C SER A 710 -53.69 2.27 19.79
N SER A 711 -52.64 1.70 20.38
CA SER A 711 -52.47 1.55 21.84
C SER A 711 -51.15 2.08 22.36
N THR A 712 -50.32 2.73 21.53
CA THR A 712 -49.01 3.23 21.94
C THR A 712 -48.81 4.65 21.44
N SER A 713 -48.06 5.43 22.21
CA SER A 713 -47.76 6.83 21.92
C SER A 713 -46.36 7.18 22.36
N TYR A 714 -45.90 8.35 21.97
CA TYR A 714 -44.63 8.91 22.39
C TYR A 714 -44.72 10.42 22.53
N ALA A 715 -43.79 11.00 23.27
CA ALA A 715 -43.50 12.41 23.25
C ALA A 715 -41.99 12.60 23.16
N ALA A 716 -41.53 13.56 22.37
CA ALA A 716 -40.11 13.84 22.21
C ALA A 716 -39.81 15.34 22.27
N THR A 717 -38.63 15.68 22.79
CA THR A 717 -38.12 17.06 22.86
C THR A 717 -36.66 17.12 22.45
N ARG A 718 -36.24 18.24 21.88
CA ARG A 718 -34.87 18.52 21.43
C ARG A 718 -34.48 19.94 21.80
N SER A 719 -33.37 20.07 22.54
CA SER A 719 -32.78 21.33 22.99
C SER A 719 -31.87 21.94 21.92
N ALA A 720 -31.46 23.20 22.14
CA ALA A 720 -30.58 23.93 21.22
C ALA A 720 -29.16 23.34 21.14
N ASP A 721 -28.67 22.79 22.25
CA ASP A 721 -27.38 22.09 22.34
C ASP A 721 -27.42 20.67 21.72
N GLY A 722 -28.57 20.27 21.17
CA GLY A 722 -28.78 18.97 20.57
C GLY A 722 -29.12 17.85 21.55
N SER A 723 -29.12 18.12 22.87
CA SER A 723 -29.67 17.17 23.85
C SER A 723 -31.14 16.92 23.57
N ALA A 724 -31.60 15.71 23.87
CA ALA A 724 -32.93 15.27 23.49
C ALA A 724 -33.50 14.21 24.42
N VAL A 725 -34.83 14.13 24.49
CA VAL A 725 -35.54 13.12 25.27
C VAL A 725 -36.65 12.56 24.42
N ILE A 726 -36.73 11.23 24.35
CA ILE A 726 -37.84 10.50 23.72
C ILE A 726 -38.45 9.62 24.81
N GLN A 727 -39.71 9.88 25.15
CA GLN A 727 -40.50 9.05 26.06
C GLN A 727 -41.53 8.29 25.25
N THR A 728 -41.49 6.97 25.33
CA THR A 728 -42.55 6.10 24.80
C THR A 728 -43.57 5.77 25.88
N TYR A 729 -44.79 5.46 25.48
CA TYR A 729 -45.90 5.13 26.37
C TYR A 729 -46.63 3.90 25.86
N THR A 730 -47.13 3.09 26.80
CA THR A 730 -47.83 1.83 26.51
C THR A 730 -49.34 2.04 26.33
N ASP A 731 -49.79 3.29 26.31
CA ASP A 731 -51.15 3.73 25.95
C ASP A 731 -51.08 4.78 24.82
N ALA A 732 -52.24 5.17 24.26
CA ALA A 732 -52.33 6.11 23.14
C ALA A 732 -52.43 7.60 23.54
N THR A 733 -52.38 7.91 24.83
CA THR A 733 -52.64 9.24 25.42
C THR A 733 -51.47 9.79 26.24
N CYS A 734 -50.30 9.14 26.17
CA CYS A 734 -49.12 9.47 26.95
C CYS A 734 -49.34 9.46 28.47
N GLY A 735 -50.19 8.57 28.99
CA GLY A 735 -50.52 8.46 30.40
C GLY A 735 -49.65 7.46 31.19
N VAL A 736 -49.29 6.34 30.57
CA VAL A 736 -48.59 5.20 31.16
C VAL A 736 -47.18 5.14 30.56
N ALA A 737 -46.20 5.60 31.33
CA ALA A 737 -44.81 5.69 30.88
C ALA A 737 -44.24 4.30 30.53
N GLY A 738 -43.71 4.20 29.32
CA GLY A 738 -42.88 3.10 28.85
C GLY A 738 -41.39 3.45 28.95
N THR A 739 -40.63 3.16 27.89
CA THR A 739 -39.18 3.39 27.84
C THR A 739 -38.84 4.86 27.58
N ARG A 740 -37.77 5.35 28.23
CA ARG A 740 -37.19 6.68 28.03
C ARG A 740 -35.80 6.56 27.41
N LEU A 741 -35.55 7.30 26.34
CA LEU A 741 -34.22 7.52 25.78
C LEU A 741 -33.83 8.99 26.02
N THR A 742 -32.77 9.19 26.80
CA THR A 742 -32.19 10.51 27.06
C THR A 742 -30.85 10.61 26.34
N VAL A 743 -30.67 11.68 25.56
CA VAL A 743 -29.45 11.98 24.80
C VAL A 743 -28.86 13.26 25.35
N THR A 744 -27.64 13.17 25.89
CA THR A 744 -26.91 14.34 26.37
C THR A 744 -26.29 15.13 25.21
N ALA A 745 -25.92 16.38 25.46
CA ALA A 745 -25.21 17.19 24.46
C ALA A 745 -23.90 16.54 24.00
N ALA A 746 -23.16 15.87 24.91
CA ALA A 746 -21.93 15.15 24.59
C ALA A 746 -22.17 13.96 23.64
N GLN A 747 -23.29 13.26 23.79
CA GLN A 747 -23.66 12.12 22.94
C GLN A 747 -24.09 12.51 21.53
N THR A 748 -24.23 13.80 21.23
CA THR A 748 -24.45 14.28 19.85
C THR A 748 -23.24 14.05 18.94
N ALA A 749 -22.07 13.74 19.52
CA ALA A 749 -20.90 13.23 18.81
C ALA A 749 -21.17 11.89 18.10
N ASN A 750 -22.25 11.18 18.48
CA ASN A 750 -22.71 9.96 17.82
C ASN A 750 -21.64 8.85 17.80
N SER A 751 -20.85 8.75 18.88
CA SER A 751 -20.06 7.53 19.13
C SER A 751 -21.01 6.35 19.33
N CYS A 752 -20.60 5.18 18.86
CA CYS A 752 -21.39 3.96 18.97
C CYS A 752 -20.86 3.00 20.01
N ALA A 753 -19.98 3.51 20.87
CA ALA A 753 -19.59 2.87 22.10
C ALA A 753 -20.47 3.38 23.25
N ALA A 754 -20.56 2.57 24.30
CA ALA A 754 -21.17 2.96 25.56
C ALA A 754 -20.21 3.88 26.36
N ASP A 755 -19.91 5.06 25.82
CA ASP A 755 -19.02 6.06 26.42
C ASP A 755 -19.73 7.41 26.59
N ALA A 756 -19.04 8.40 27.17
CA ALA A 756 -19.60 9.73 27.40
C ALA A 756 -20.02 10.46 26.09
N GLY A 757 -19.47 10.06 24.95
CA GLY A 757 -19.77 10.63 23.64
C GLY A 757 -20.74 9.80 22.79
N GLY A 758 -21.28 8.69 23.33
CA GLY A 758 -22.00 7.70 22.53
C GLY A 758 -23.13 6.95 23.23
N ILE A 759 -23.90 6.25 22.42
CA ILE A 759 -24.91 5.27 22.84
C ILE A 759 -24.57 3.97 22.12
N LEU A 760 -24.50 2.87 22.86
CA LEU A 760 -24.11 1.57 22.29
C LEU A 760 -25.00 1.22 21.09
N ASP A 761 -24.34 0.96 19.94
CA ASP A 761 -24.98 0.56 18.68
C ASP A 761 -26.13 1.47 18.23
N THR A 762 -26.13 2.74 18.66
CA THR A 762 -27.21 3.70 18.37
C THR A 762 -26.62 5.06 18.01
N LYS A 763 -27.10 5.65 16.91
CA LYS A 763 -26.86 7.06 16.58
C LYS A 763 -28.16 7.84 16.70
N VAL A 764 -28.09 9.00 17.36
CA VAL A 764 -29.20 9.93 17.48
C VAL A 764 -28.78 11.30 16.98
N TYR A 765 -29.49 11.81 15.99
CA TYR A 765 -29.28 13.16 15.47
C TYR A 765 -30.61 13.73 14.99
N GLY A 766 -30.67 15.03 14.77
CA GLY A 766 -31.93 15.69 14.46
C GLY A 766 -31.72 17.11 14.02
N SER A 767 -32.81 17.81 13.75
CA SER A 767 -32.81 19.24 13.43
C SER A 767 -33.90 19.96 14.22
N GLY A 768 -33.81 21.28 14.27
CA GLY A 768 -34.76 22.14 14.97
C GLY A 768 -34.66 22.08 16.49
N LYS A 769 -35.40 22.96 17.16
CA LYS A 769 -35.49 23.05 18.63
C LYS A 769 -36.96 23.00 19.02
N THR A 770 -37.29 22.29 20.10
CA THR A 770 -38.64 22.33 20.66
C THR A 770 -38.98 23.77 21.06
N THR A 771 -40.08 24.30 20.53
CA THR A 771 -40.50 25.68 20.79
C THR A 771 -41.05 25.86 22.19
N THR A 772 -41.67 24.83 22.77
CA THR A 772 -42.26 24.91 24.11
C THR A 772 -41.35 24.25 25.15
N VAL A 773 -40.92 25.00 26.14
CA VAL A 773 -40.09 24.52 27.26
C VAL A 773 -40.65 25.00 28.59
N TYR A 774 -40.17 24.41 29.69
CA TYR A 774 -40.39 24.94 31.02
C TYR A 774 -39.27 25.89 31.41
N SER A 775 -39.63 27.13 31.74
CA SER A 775 -38.75 28.11 32.37
C SER A 775 -39.00 28.08 33.86
N SER A 776 -37.99 27.62 34.61
CA SER A 776 -38.05 27.45 36.06
C SER A 776 -37.18 28.51 36.72
N ALA A 777 -37.79 29.42 37.47
CA ALA A 777 -37.13 30.36 38.36
C ALA A 777 -36.92 29.71 39.73
N TYR A 778 -35.67 29.46 40.08
CA TYR A 778 -35.22 28.89 41.35
C TYR A 778 -34.92 30.02 42.32
N TYR A 779 -35.48 29.93 43.52
CA TYR A 779 -35.29 30.87 44.61
C TYR A 779 -34.52 30.21 45.75
N PHE A 780 -33.61 30.98 46.35
CA PHE A 780 -32.71 30.53 47.41
C PHE A 780 -32.71 31.53 48.56
N ASP A 781 -32.76 31.05 49.80
CA ASP A 781 -32.65 31.91 50.98
C ASP A 781 -31.21 32.37 51.27
N THR A 782 -30.21 31.70 50.70
CA THR A 782 -28.78 32.00 50.87
C THR A 782 -28.09 32.20 49.53
N ASN A 783 -27.20 33.19 49.43
CA ASN A 783 -26.41 33.43 48.23
C ASN A 783 -25.10 32.65 48.29
N THR A 784 -25.01 31.58 47.51
CA THR A 784 -23.76 30.83 47.31
C THR A 784 -22.97 31.30 46.07
N ASN A 785 -23.40 32.38 45.41
CA ASN A 785 -22.90 32.89 44.12
C ASN A 785 -22.94 31.87 42.96
N ASN A 786 -23.51 30.68 43.16
CA ASN A 786 -23.64 29.64 42.16
C ASN A 786 -25.07 29.07 42.15
N CYS A 787 -25.94 29.66 41.32
CA CYS A 787 -27.35 29.27 41.16
C CYS A 787 -27.54 27.89 40.50
N GLN A 788 -26.46 27.15 40.24
CA GLN A 788 -26.53 25.81 39.66
C GLN A 788 -26.41 24.67 40.68
N SER A 789 -25.92 24.91 41.91
CA SER A 789 -25.57 23.84 42.87
C SER A 789 -26.10 24.00 44.30
N GLY A 790 -26.97 24.97 44.57
CA GLY A 790 -27.63 25.14 45.89
C GLY A 790 -28.96 24.38 45.99
N LEU A 791 -29.43 24.10 47.21
CA LEU A 791 -30.78 23.59 47.47
C LEU A 791 -31.79 24.76 47.32
N PRO A 792 -32.67 24.76 46.31
CA PRO A 792 -33.69 25.79 46.18
C PRO A 792 -34.73 25.65 47.29
N THR A 793 -35.28 26.78 47.72
CA THR A 793 -36.43 26.82 48.63
C THR A 793 -37.72 26.80 47.82
N GLN A 794 -37.82 27.62 46.78
CA GLN A 794 -38.97 27.64 45.87
C GLN A 794 -38.54 27.55 44.41
N VAL A 795 -39.31 26.87 43.56
CA VAL A 795 -39.14 26.89 42.12
C VAL A 795 -40.46 27.26 41.46
N VAL A 796 -40.52 28.39 40.77
CA VAL A 796 -41.69 28.82 40.01
C VAL A 796 -41.44 28.52 38.54
N THR A 797 -42.28 27.68 37.95
CA THR A 797 -42.13 27.18 36.59
C THR A 797 -43.29 27.62 35.71
N LEU A 798 -42.95 28.20 34.56
CA LEU A 798 -43.88 28.63 33.52
C LEU A 798 -43.59 27.92 32.21
N LYS A 799 -44.65 27.65 31.45
CA LYS A 799 -44.56 27.16 30.08
C LYS A 799 -44.34 28.35 29.16
N VAL A 800 -43.18 28.41 28.50
CA VAL A 800 -42.78 29.56 27.67
C VAL A 800 -42.26 29.11 26.31
N ASP A 801 -42.16 30.06 25.38
CA ASP A 801 -41.42 29.84 24.14
C ASP A 801 -39.92 29.76 24.45
N SER A 802 -39.23 28.78 23.88
CA SER A 802 -37.85 28.47 24.15
C SER A 802 -36.88 29.53 23.64
N SER A 803 -37.30 30.41 22.73
CA SER A 803 -36.55 31.61 22.33
C SER A 803 -36.59 32.71 23.39
N THR A 804 -37.59 32.67 24.29
CA THR A 804 -37.81 33.68 25.34
C THR A 804 -37.39 33.21 26.73
N CYS A 805 -36.88 31.98 26.86
CA CYS A 805 -36.49 31.41 28.16
C CYS A 805 -35.07 31.87 28.54
N PRO A 806 -34.89 32.73 29.56
CA PRO A 806 -33.58 33.18 29.99
C PRO A 806 -32.89 32.11 30.85
N THR A 807 -31.61 31.84 30.61
CA THR A 807 -30.79 31.01 31.51
C THR A 807 -29.80 31.88 32.28
N SER A 808 -29.72 31.70 33.59
CA SER A 808 -28.76 32.41 34.43
C SER A 808 -27.67 31.46 34.92
N THR A 809 -26.41 31.86 34.81
CA THR A 809 -25.27 31.14 35.40
C THR A 809 -24.96 31.62 36.83
N THR A 810 -25.38 32.83 37.20
CA THR A 810 -25.22 33.41 38.54
C THR A 810 -26.57 33.75 39.17
N CYS A 811 -26.61 33.84 40.50
CA CYS A 811 -27.79 34.30 41.21
C CYS A 811 -27.96 35.82 41.12
N SER A 812 -29.20 36.25 40.98
CA SER A 812 -29.62 37.65 41.01
C SER A 812 -30.31 37.98 42.34
N GLY A 813 -30.21 39.24 42.78
CA GLY A 813 -30.80 39.72 44.04
C GLY A 813 -29.77 40.31 45.00
N GLN A 814 -30.12 41.42 45.67
CA GLN A 814 -29.27 42.06 46.69
C GLN A 814 -29.51 41.47 48.10
N ALA A 815 -30.66 40.84 48.32
CA ALA A 815 -31.03 40.15 49.55
C ALA A 815 -31.94 38.96 49.22
N ALA A 816 -32.07 38.01 50.15
CA ALA A 816 -32.92 36.84 49.97
C ALA A 816 -34.42 37.22 49.74
N PRO A 817 -35.12 36.55 48.81
CA PRO A 817 -34.63 35.38 48.06
C PRO A 817 -33.76 35.75 46.85
N TYR A 818 -32.64 35.05 46.69
CA TYR A 818 -31.79 35.11 45.50
C TYR A 818 -32.39 34.23 44.41
N SER A 819 -32.34 34.65 43.15
CA SER A 819 -33.02 33.94 42.06
C SER A 819 -32.11 33.60 40.88
N GLY A 820 -32.36 32.45 40.25
CA GLY A 820 -31.78 32.07 38.97
C GLY A 820 -32.79 31.30 38.12
N THR A 821 -32.64 31.33 36.79
CA THR A 821 -33.56 30.70 35.85
C THR A 821 -32.87 29.58 35.09
N LYS A 822 -33.54 28.42 34.97
CA LYS A 822 -33.14 27.31 34.09
C LYS A 822 -34.25 26.97 33.12
N CYS A 823 -33.87 26.52 31.93
CA CYS A 823 -34.80 26.05 30.90
C CYS A 823 -34.68 24.53 30.80
N GLY A 824 -35.79 23.82 30.95
CA GLY A 824 -35.85 22.36 30.95
C GLY A 824 -36.88 21.81 29.97
N SER A 825 -36.74 20.52 29.65
CA SER A 825 -37.76 19.82 28.86
C SER A 825 -39.04 19.65 29.68
N THR A 826 -40.19 19.75 29.01
CA THR A 826 -41.47 19.41 29.63
C THR A 826 -41.55 17.93 30.04
N LEU A 827 -40.72 17.07 29.44
CA LEU A 827 -40.70 15.62 29.71
C LEU A 827 -39.81 15.23 30.89
N THR A 828 -38.81 16.04 31.26
CA THR A 828 -37.87 15.74 32.36
C THR A 828 -38.17 16.51 33.63
N TYR A 829 -39.17 17.40 33.62
CA TYR A 829 -39.44 18.32 34.74
C TYR A 829 -39.42 17.67 36.13
N LYS A 830 -40.06 16.50 36.28
CA LYS A 830 -40.10 15.80 37.57
C LYS A 830 -38.72 15.31 37.99
N ASP A 831 -37.91 14.82 37.05
CA ASP A 831 -36.53 14.40 37.30
C ASP A 831 -35.66 15.62 37.62
N ASP A 832 -35.88 16.74 36.91
CA ASP A 832 -35.18 18.00 37.14
C ASP A 832 -35.45 18.55 38.56
N MET A 833 -36.71 18.46 39.02
CA MET A 833 -37.08 18.81 40.41
C MET A 833 -36.47 17.82 41.41
N ALA A 834 -36.55 16.51 41.14
CA ALA A 834 -35.94 15.51 42.02
C ALA A 834 -34.43 15.72 42.17
N ALA A 835 -33.72 16.08 41.09
CA ALA A 835 -32.31 16.41 41.12
C ALA A 835 -32.03 17.73 41.88
N ALA A 836 -32.87 18.75 41.69
CA ALA A 836 -32.69 20.05 42.33
C ALA A 836 -32.88 19.98 43.86
N PHE A 837 -33.86 19.23 44.34
CA PHE A 837 -34.14 19.08 45.77
C PHE A 837 -33.37 17.91 46.41
N GLY A 838 -32.83 17.00 45.60
CA GLY A 838 -32.09 15.82 46.07
C GLY A 838 -32.94 14.93 46.96
N SER A 839 -32.42 14.58 48.14
CA SER A 839 -33.15 13.79 49.15
C SER A 839 -34.11 14.61 50.01
N ASN A 840 -34.19 15.93 49.83
CA ASN A 840 -35.04 16.79 50.65
C ASN A 840 -36.51 16.66 50.23
N PRO A 841 -37.47 16.70 51.18
CA PRO A 841 -38.89 16.66 50.85
C PRO A 841 -39.30 17.92 50.11
N TYR A 842 -40.03 17.76 49.00
CA TYR A 842 -40.61 18.86 48.23
C TYR A 842 -42.03 18.53 47.78
N VAL A 843 -42.81 19.57 47.46
CA VAL A 843 -44.18 19.45 46.97
C VAL A 843 -44.31 20.22 45.66
N ILE A 844 -44.76 19.56 44.60
CA ILE A 844 -45.06 20.19 43.31
C ILE A 844 -46.55 20.55 43.29
N MET A 845 -46.85 21.83 43.15
CA MET A 845 -48.20 22.37 43.04
C MET A 845 -48.45 22.83 41.61
N GLU A 846 -49.32 22.13 40.89
CA GLU A 846 -49.78 22.50 39.55
C GLU A 846 -51.06 23.33 39.67
N THR A 847 -51.08 24.49 39.02
CA THR A 847 -52.25 25.37 38.96
C THR A 847 -52.86 25.26 37.57
N TYR A 848 -54.17 25.07 37.51
CA TYR A 848 -54.93 24.95 36.28
C TYR A 848 -55.92 26.10 36.14
N THR A 849 -56.31 26.42 34.90
CA THR A 849 -57.37 27.39 34.62
C THR A 849 -58.65 27.01 35.40
N ALA A 850 -59.18 27.96 36.17
CA ALA A 850 -60.33 27.72 37.04
C ALA A 850 -61.54 27.20 36.24
N GLY A 851 -62.22 26.18 36.78
CA GLY A 851 -63.42 25.58 36.17
C GLY A 851 -63.15 24.59 35.02
N GLN A 852 -61.89 24.29 34.71
CA GLN A 852 -61.51 23.32 33.68
C GLN A 852 -60.95 22.04 34.30
N SER A 853 -60.93 20.95 33.53
CA SER A 853 -60.25 19.72 33.93
C SER A 853 -58.73 19.91 34.00
N CYS A 854 -58.04 19.10 34.81
CA CYS A 854 -56.58 19.10 34.96
C CYS A 854 -55.86 18.52 33.72
N ALA A 855 -56.19 19.03 32.53
CA ALA A 855 -55.53 18.68 31.28
C ALA A 855 -54.27 19.52 31.09
N ALA A 856 -53.24 18.95 30.45
CA ALA A 856 -51.96 19.63 30.21
C ALA A 856 -52.07 20.95 29.43
N ALA A 857 -53.15 21.13 28.65
CA ALA A 857 -53.44 22.37 27.93
C ALA A 857 -53.97 23.50 28.85
N GLN A 858 -54.50 23.14 30.03
CA GLN A 858 -55.08 24.06 31.00
C GLN A 858 -54.13 24.39 32.15
N LEU A 859 -52.92 23.84 32.13
CA LEU A 859 -51.89 24.13 33.13
C LEU A 859 -51.42 25.59 32.98
N SER A 860 -51.71 26.41 33.98
CA SER A 860 -51.41 27.86 34.00
C SER A 860 -50.13 28.20 34.76
N GLY A 861 -49.66 27.32 35.64
CA GLY A 861 -48.37 27.47 36.31
C GLY A 861 -48.03 26.27 37.19
N ILE A 862 -46.74 26.08 37.47
CA ILE A 862 -46.27 25.07 38.43
C ILE A 862 -45.42 25.78 39.47
N THR A 863 -45.61 25.50 40.75
CA THR A 863 -44.70 25.94 41.81
C THR A 863 -44.27 24.74 42.66
N THR A 864 -42.96 24.54 42.80
CA THR A 864 -42.38 23.52 43.65
C THR A 864 -41.85 24.16 44.94
N TYR A 865 -42.22 23.63 46.09
CA TYR A 865 -41.84 24.14 47.40
C TYR A 865 -40.97 23.14 48.16
N LEU A 866 -39.88 23.60 48.75
CA LEU A 866 -39.16 22.84 49.80
C LEU A 866 -40.09 22.66 50.99
N ALA A 867 -40.31 21.40 51.38
CA ALA A 867 -41.31 21.01 52.36
C ALA A 867 -40.67 20.53 53.67
N ASP A 868 -39.68 21.27 54.17
CA ASP A 868 -38.91 20.98 55.39
C ASP A 868 -39.57 21.53 56.67
N GLY A 869 -40.74 22.15 56.54
CA GLY A 869 -41.49 22.76 57.63
C GLY A 869 -40.94 24.09 58.13
N LYS A 870 -39.93 24.70 57.50
CA LYS A 870 -39.39 26.01 57.87
C LYS A 870 -40.06 27.15 57.09
N CYS A 871 -39.83 28.38 57.56
CA CYS A 871 -40.30 29.58 56.88
C CYS A 871 -39.29 29.99 55.80
N HIS A 872 -39.76 30.14 54.57
CA HIS A 872 -38.96 30.51 53.40
C HIS A 872 -39.59 31.70 52.68
N LYS A 873 -38.76 32.60 52.14
CA LYS A 873 -39.28 33.79 51.44
C LYS A 873 -39.67 33.47 50.01
N THR A 874 -40.82 33.97 49.56
CA THR A 874 -41.20 33.96 48.13
C THR A 874 -40.83 35.27 47.43
N ASP A 875 -40.83 36.38 48.18
CA ASP A 875 -40.33 37.69 47.77
C ASP A 875 -39.87 38.50 49.01
N THR A 876 -39.61 39.80 48.87
CA THR A 876 -39.16 40.66 49.97
C THR A 876 -40.20 40.91 51.05
N SER A 877 -41.47 40.61 50.76
CA SER A 877 -42.65 40.90 51.58
C SER A 877 -43.50 39.69 51.92
N LYS A 878 -43.30 38.54 51.28
CA LYS A 878 -44.11 37.32 51.44
C LYS A 878 -43.25 36.09 51.71
N SER A 879 -43.84 35.12 52.38
CA SER A 879 -43.18 33.86 52.73
C SER A 879 -44.14 32.68 52.66
N TYR A 880 -43.59 31.48 52.77
CA TYR A 880 -44.36 30.26 52.87
C TYR A 880 -43.74 29.28 53.88
N ARG A 881 -44.55 28.32 54.32
CA ARG A 881 -44.13 27.13 55.06
C ARG A 881 -44.82 25.92 54.44
N ALA A 882 -44.05 24.96 53.96
CA ALA A 882 -44.58 23.71 53.43
C ALA A 882 -44.09 22.52 54.26
N THR A 883 -44.95 21.53 54.45
CA THR A 883 -44.63 20.27 55.15
C THR A 883 -45.15 19.10 54.33
N ARG A 884 -44.34 18.06 54.18
CA ARG A 884 -44.73 16.78 53.57
C ARG A 884 -44.59 15.68 54.61
N SER A 885 -45.71 15.03 54.92
CA SER A 885 -45.79 13.96 55.91
C SER A 885 -45.43 12.60 55.28
N ALA A 886 -45.17 11.60 56.11
CA ALA A 886 -44.79 10.25 55.67
C ALA A 886 -45.90 9.50 54.90
N ASP A 887 -47.16 9.89 55.10
CA ASP A 887 -48.34 9.40 54.37
C ASP A 887 -48.51 10.07 52.99
N ASN A 888 -47.56 10.91 52.58
CA ASN A 888 -47.57 11.76 51.40
C ASN A 888 -48.57 12.92 51.44
N SER A 889 -49.26 13.18 52.56
CA SER A 889 -50.04 14.40 52.73
C SER A 889 -49.13 15.62 52.74
N ALA A 890 -49.63 16.73 52.19
CA ALA A 890 -48.86 17.96 52.08
C ALA A 890 -49.68 19.15 52.56
N THR A 891 -49.03 20.06 53.28
CA THR A 891 -49.62 21.35 53.63
C THR A 891 -48.71 22.46 53.14
N ILE A 892 -49.29 23.44 52.45
CA ILE A 892 -48.61 24.66 52.02
C ILE A 892 -49.34 25.83 52.66
N LYS A 893 -48.64 26.61 53.49
CA LYS A 893 -49.14 27.85 54.08
C LYS A 893 -48.39 29.01 53.46
N THR A 894 -49.08 29.93 52.79
CA THR A 894 -48.50 31.19 52.30
C THR A 894 -48.90 32.34 53.21
N TYR A 895 -47.99 33.28 53.42
CA TYR A 895 -48.12 34.40 54.36
C TYR A 895 -47.93 35.73 53.61
N THR A 896 -48.60 36.78 54.09
CA THR A 896 -48.50 38.13 53.53
C THR A 896 -47.32 38.95 54.10
N ASP A 897 -46.52 38.36 54.98
CA ASP A 897 -45.26 38.91 55.49
C ASP A 897 -44.07 37.99 55.17
N ALA A 898 -42.84 38.49 55.33
CA ALA A 898 -41.62 37.73 55.02
C ALA A 898 -41.14 36.79 56.15
N VAL A 899 -41.87 36.69 57.27
CA VAL A 899 -41.45 35.97 58.50
C VAL A 899 -42.45 34.88 58.95
N CYS A 900 -43.48 34.63 58.15
CA CYS A 900 -44.53 33.64 58.39
C CYS A 900 -45.38 33.92 59.64
N SER A 901 -45.82 35.17 59.86
CA SER A 901 -46.59 35.54 61.07
C SER A 901 -48.05 35.97 60.84
N THR A 902 -48.39 36.55 59.68
CA THR A 902 -49.68 37.21 59.42
C THR A 902 -50.23 36.90 58.03
N GLY A 903 -51.57 36.83 57.91
CA GLY A 903 -52.31 36.65 56.64
C GLY A 903 -52.08 35.30 55.96
N VAL A 904 -52.62 34.22 56.53
CA VAL A 904 -52.37 32.84 56.08
C VAL A 904 -53.42 32.33 55.09
N VAL A 905 -52.98 31.82 53.95
CA VAL A 905 -53.78 30.93 53.09
C VAL A 905 -53.22 29.52 53.23
N VAL A 906 -54.07 28.56 53.60
CA VAL A 906 -53.70 27.16 53.79
C VAL A 906 -54.24 26.32 52.63
N SER A 907 -53.34 25.68 51.90
CA SER A 907 -53.66 24.62 50.95
C SER A 907 -53.24 23.29 51.55
N THR A 908 -54.19 22.37 51.71
CA THR A 908 -53.96 21.03 52.24
C THR A 908 -54.34 20.02 51.16
N VAL A 909 -53.47 19.05 50.89
CA VAL A 909 -53.67 18.00 49.88
C VAL A 909 -53.44 16.64 50.52
#